data_AF-A0A120KLL5-F1
#
_entry.id   AF-A0A120KLL5-F1
#
_cell.length_a   1.000
_cell.length_b   1.000
_cell.length_c   1.000
_cell.angle_alpha   90.00
_cell.angle_beta   90.00
_cell.angle_gamma   90.00
#
_symmetry.space_group_name_H-M   'P 1'
#
loop_
_entity.id
_entity.type
_entity.pdbx_description
1 polymer ?
#
loop_
_entity_poly.entity_id
_entity_poly.type
_entity_poly.pdbx_seq_one_letter_code
_entity_poly.pdbx_strand_id
1 'polypeptide(L)'
;MSSHRPAPRVAVADADLPLVLVGLPGAGKTTVARLLASALGVQVTDTDAEIRRRSRMTIPEIFASEGEDGFRDRETRALRAVLESEAGAQGVIALGGGAILRAENRAMLAPRTVVHLSATPETAASHVGDGTGRPLVSPGTDPGADSDAAEAAAEHPAGGPADPGAGRAAVLARMEALHQQRSPLYAEVADVVVPTDGLTPEQVAALVLVALGADAPDTARALSAAGAAAHRIHAAGTAGKDPASAPAAIEGTEDPVLVPPSRSLRPDPDGRLRIGVPGARPYDVVIGHGLADEVLAGVRAAKGAGAGGVAVVHAAELAGTTDGYLAALREAGLRVEDVVVPGGEASKTTAVLDTIWEALGAMRMGRDGCVVAVGGGATTDLAGFAAATWLRGVPVVQVPTTLLAMVDAAVGGKTGIDTAHGKNLVGAFHAPTAVVCDLDALETLPADELRAGLGEVVKCGLIADPVILDRVLSDADDAAALTRWDAPVLAELVARAVAVKAAVVGEDLTEAGLREILNYGHTYAHAVETVSGYAWRHGEAVAVGCVFAAEVAHRLGRLDADVVALHREAFAAAGLRTSFPEGAGRFEDVLEVMRSDKKVRAGVIRMVLLDEVAVPARGVEPGVEVLRAAHESVTAEKGAAA
;
A
#
# COMPACT_ATOMS: atom_id res chain seq x y z
N MET A 1 -23.23 20.80 -19.69
CA MET A 1 -22.61 22.15 -19.56
C MET A 1 -22.61 22.46 -18.07
N SER A 2 -21.51 22.49 -17.31
CA SER A 2 -20.09 22.67 -17.59
C SER A 2 -19.31 21.55 -16.87
N SER A 3 -18.44 20.82 -17.57
CA SER A 3 -17.52 19.86 -16.95
C SER A 3 -16.53 20.62 -16.08
N HIS A 4 -16.50 20.38 -14.78
CA HIS A 4 -15.47 20.93 -13.89
C HIS A 4 -14.13 20.25 -14.21
N ARG A 5 -13.39 20.79 -15.19
CA ARG A 5 -11.95 20.54 -15.27
C ARG A 5 -11.28 21.26 -14.09
N PRO A 6 -10.35 20.62 -13.36
CA PRO A 6 -9.51 21.35 -12.43
C PRO A 6 -8.80 22.48 -13.19
N ALA A 7 -8.84 23.70 -12.65
CA ALA A 7 -8.25 24.85 -13.32
C ALA A 7 -6.73 24.63 -13.50
N PRO A 8 -6.17 24.79 -14.71
CA PRO A 8 -4.75 24.57 -14.97
C PRO A 8 -3.91 25.52 -14.10
N ARG A 9 -2.93 24.97 -13.38
CA ARG A 9 -2.03 25.76 -12.51
C ARG A 9 -0.83 26.30 -13.28
N VAL A 10 -0.53 25.69 -14.42
CA VAL A 10 0.44 26.14 -15.43
C VAL A 10 -0.24 26.00 -16.79
N ALA A 11 -0.05 26.99 -17.66
CA ALA A 11 -0.46 26.90 -19.05
C ALA A 11 0.75 26.57 -19.92
N VAL A 12 0.60 25.59 -20.81
CA VAL A 12 1.41 25.38 -22.01
C VAL A 12 0.56 25.73 -23.22
N ALA A 13 1.13 25.87 -24.42
CA ALA A 13 0.30 26.17 -25.58
C ALA A 13 -0.61 24.97 -25.88
N ASP A 14 -1.84 25.18 -26.31
CA ASP A 14 -2.74 24.09 -26.73
C ASP A 14 -2.14 23.26 -27.87
N ALA A 15 -1.24 23.86 -28.66
CA ALA A 15 -0.47 23.20 -29.71
C ALA A 15 0.56 22.18 -29.17
N ASP A 16 0.94 22.28 -27.89
CA ASP A 16 1.89 21.37 -27.25
C ASP A 16 1.21 20.09 -26.71
N LEU A 17 -0.12 20.01 -26.83
CA LEU A 17 -0.89 18.83 -26.45
C LEU A 17 -1.29 18.02 -27.70
N PRO A 18 -1.21 16.68 -27.64
CA PRO A 18 -0.82 15.89 -26.48
C PRO A 18 0.68 15.88 -26.23
N LEU A 19 1.06 15.87 -24.95
CA LEU A 19 2.45 15.79 -24.52
C LEU A 19 2.87 14.34 -24.37
N VAL A 20 3.81 13.87 -25.19
CA VAL A 20 4.22 12.46 -25.21
C VAL A 20 5.56 12.26 -24.55
N LEU A 21 5.64 11.39 -23.53
CA LEU A 21 6.88 11.04 -22.84
C LEU A 21 7.46 9.73 -23.38
N VAL A 22 8.72 9.79 -23.83
CA VAL A 22 9.53 8.65 -24.27
C VAL A 22 10.80 8.54 -23.44
N GLY A 23 11.48 7.39 -23.54
CA GLY A 23 12.72 7.11 -22.80
C GLY A 23 12.78 5.68 -22.30
N LEU A 24 13.96 5.30 -21.80
CA LEU A 24 14.23 3.93 -21.36
C LEU A 24 13.24 3.43 -20.30
N PRO A 25 12.97 2.12 -20.23
CA PRO A 25 12.37 1.52 -19.04
C PRO A 25 13.13 1.97 -17.79
N GLY A 26 12.44 2.41 -16.73
CA GLY A 26 13.08 2.98 -15.54
C GLY A 26 13.38 4.49 -15.59
N ALA A 27 13.17 5.18 -16.72
CA ALA A 27 13.39 6.64 -16.82
C ALA A 27 12.34 7.51 -16.10
N GLY A 28 11.37 6.91 -15.37
CA GLY A 28 10.38 7.67 -14.59
C GLY A 28 9.16 8.22 -15.36
N LYS A 29 8.96 7.81 -16.62
CA LYS A 29 7.89 8.30 -17.52
C LYS A 29 6.50 8.33 -16.89
N THR A 30 6.01 7.22 -16.35
CA THR A 30 4.67 7.14 -15.74
C THR A 30 4.52 8.10 -14.54
N THR A 31 5.56 8.21 -13.71
CA THR A 31 5.56 9.11 -12.54
C THR A 31 5.58 10.59 -12.97
N VAL A 32 6.45 10.96 -13.91
CA VAL A 32 6.54 12.32 -14.43
C VAL A 32 5.27 12.71 -15.19
N ALA A 33 4.67 11.79 -15.95
CA ALA A 33 3.41 12.02 -16.67
C ALA A 33 2.27 12.42 -15.72
N ARG A 34 2.15 11.75 -14.57
CA ARG A 34 1.15 12.09 -13.54
C ARG A 34 1.37 13.50 -12.96
N LEU A 35 2.61 13.87 -12.66
CA LEU A 35 2.94 15.20 -12.15
C LEU A 35 2.63 16.30 -13.16
N LEU A 36 2.97 16.07 -14.44
CA LEU A 36 2.67 17.00 -15.53
C LEU A 36 1.16 17.14 -15.74
N ALA A 37 0.44 16.03 -15.80
CA ALA A 37 -1.01 16.03 -15.96
C ALA A 37 -1.71 16.80 -14.83
N SER A 38 -1.27 16.59 -13.58
CA SER A 38 -1.76 17.33 -12.42
C SER A 38 -1.48 18.83 -12.51
N ALA A 39 -0.27 19.23 -12.90
CA ALA A 39 0.11 20.63 -13.02
C ALA A 39 -0.66 21.36 -14.14
N LEU A 40 -0.89 20.66 -15.24
CA LEU A 40 -1.59 21.15 -16.43
C LEU A 40 -3.13 21.02 -16.33
N GLY A 41 -3.66 20.30 -15.34
CA GLY A 41 -5.10 20.07 -15.21
C GLY A 41 -5.68 19.20 -16.33
N VAL A 42 -4.88 18.28 -16.87
CA VAL A 42 -5.26 17.40 -18.00
C VAL A 42 -5.20 15.93 -17.62
N GLN A 43 -5.70 15.06 -18.50
CA GLN A 43 -5.69 13.61 -18.28
C GLN A 43 -4.30 13.01 -18.54
N VAL A 44 -4.00 11.88 -17.89
CA VAL A 44 -2.78 11.10 -18.11
C VAL A 44 -3.14 9.73 -18.70
N THR A 45 -2.35 9.25 -19.65
CA THR A 45 -2.52 7.91 -20.23
C THR A 45 -1.19 7.20 -20.33
N ASP A 46 -1.11 5.97 -19.84
CA ASP A 46 0.06 5.09 -19.98
C ASP A 46 -0.27 3.98 -20.99
N THR A 47 0.49 3.89 -22.09
CA THR A 47 0.19 2.91 -23.15
C THR A 47 0.44 1.47 -22.72
N ASP A 48 1.36 1.21 -21.79
CA ASP A 48 1.58 -0.15 -21.28
C ASP A 48 0.41 -0.59 -20.39
N ALA A 49 -0.22 0.35 -19.68
CA ALA A 49 -1.48 0.11 -18.98
C ALA A 49 -2.65 -0.11 -19.98
N GLU A 50 -2.70 0.65 -21.07
CA GLU A 50 -3.71 0.50 -22.13
C GLU A 50 -3.66 -0.88 -22.80
N ILE A 51 -2.46 -1.37 -23.12
CA ILE A 51 -2.25 -2.69 -23.75
C ILE A 51 -2.75 -3.81 -22.83
N ARG A 52 -2.40 -3.75 -21.53
CA ARG A 52 -2.87 -4.71 -20.53
C ARG A 52 -4.39 -4.67 -20.39
N ARG A 53 -4.98 -3.47 -20.28
CA ARG A 53 -6.44 -3.28 -20.18
C ARG A 53 -7.19 -3.89 -21.37
N ARG A 54 -6.70 -3.69 -22.59
CA ARG A 54 -7.38 -4.19 -23.81
C ARG A 54 -7.17 -5.67 -24.06
N SER A 55 -6.02 -6.20 -23.70
CA SER A 55 -5.67 -7.60 -23.95
C SER A 55 -6.27 -8.55 -22.93
N ARG A 56 -6.53 -8.08 -21.70
CA ARG A 56 -6.80 -8.94 -20.53
C ARG A 56 -5.70 -9.99 -20.30
N MET A 57 -4.49 -9.69 -20.79
CA MET A 57 -3.31 -10.53 -20.68
C MET A 57 -2.17 -9.66 -20.14
N THR A 58 -1.26 -10.28 -19.39
CA THR A 58 -0.02 -9.62 -18.98
C THR A 58 0.90 -9.44 -20.18
N ILE A 59 1.85 -8.51 -20.07
CA ILE A 59 2.91 -8.35 -21.10
C ILE A 59 3.64 -9.69 -21.33
N PRO A 60 4.11 -10.42 -20.29
CA PRO A 60 4.67 -11.77 -20.46
C PRO A 60 3.79 -12.73 -21.26
N GLU A 61 2.50 -12.80 -20.94
CA GLU A 61 1.57 -13.69 -21.65
C GLU A 61 1.43 -13.31 -23.13
N ILE A 62 1.41 -12.02 -23.44
CA ILE A 62 1.40 -11.52 -24.83
C ILE A 62 2.67 -11.94 -25.55
N PHE A 63 3.85 -11.78 -24.95
CA PHE A 63 5.11 -12.22 -25.55
C PHE A 63 5.16 -13.74 -25.72
N ALA A 64 4.65 -14.52 -24.76
CA ALA A 64 4.64 -15.98 -24.83
C ALA A 64 3.69 -16.53 -25.90
N SER A 65 2.56 -15.84 -26.14
CA SER A 65 1.50 -16.27 -27.07
C SER A 65 1.64 -15.68 -28.47
N GLU A 66 2.13 -14.45 -28.58
CA GLU A 66 2.16 -13.67 -29.82
C GLU A 66 3.57 -13.24 -30.25
N GLY A 67 4.58 -13.52 -29.43
CA GLY A 67 5.96 -13.10 -29.68
C GLY A 67 6.15 -11.58 -29.56
N GLU A 68 7.40 -11.15 -29.77
CA GLU A 68 7.74 -9.72 -29.71
C GLU A 68 6.98 -8.92 -30.78
N ASP A 69 6.95 -9.40 -32.02
CA ASP A 69 6.27 -8.69 -33.11
C ASP A 69 4.79 -8.47 -32.83
N GLY A 70 4.08 -9.44 -32.24
CA GLY A 70 2.68 -9.30 -31.83
C GLY A 70 2.50 -8.29 -30.69
N PHE A 71 3.42 -8.25 -29.73
CA PHE A 71 3.45 -7.17 -28.73
C PHE A 71 3.67 -5.79 -29.38
N ARG A 72 4.58 -5.68 -30.35
CA ARG A 72 4.82 -4.42 -31.08
C ARG A 72 3.60 -3.99 -31.92
N ASP A 73 2.83 -4.92 -32.47
CA ASP A 73 1.53 -4.64 -33.10
C ASP A 73 0.53 -4.06 -32.10
N ARG A 74 0.52 -4.57 -30.86
CA ARG A 74 -0.33 -4.06 -29.79
C ARG A 74 0.10 -2.68 -29.30
N GLU A 75 1.41 -2.43 -29.16
CA GLU A 75 1.94 -1.08 -28.89
C GLU A 75 1.48 -0.08 -29.97
N THR A 76 1.59 -0.47 -31.24
CA THR A 76 1.17 0.37 -32.38
C THR A 76 -0.33 0.69 -32.31
N ARG A 77 -1.17 -0.32 -32.04
CA ARG A 77 -2.64 -0.14 -31.92
C ARG A 77 -3.03 0.69 -30.69
N ALA A 78 -2.37 0.48 -29.56
CA ALA A 78 -2.61 1.24 -28.33
C ALA A 78 -2.24 2.70 -28.53
N LEU A 79 -1.05 2.98 -29.06
CA LEU A 79 -0.60 4.34 -29.37
C LEU A 79 -1.58 5.05 -30.30
N ARG A 80 -1.96 4.41 -31.42
CA ARG A 80 -2.93 4.96 -32.36
C ARG A 80 -4.24 5.34 -31.68
N ALA A 81 -4.80 4.42 -30.90
CA ALA A 81 -6.09 4.64 -30.26
C ALA A 81 -6.04 5.70 -29.15
N VAL A 82 -4.91 5.82 -28.43
CA VAL A 82 -4.72 6.91 -27.46
C VAL A 82 -4.65 8.25 -28.19
N LEU A 83 -3.86 8.36 -29.26
CA LEU A 83 -3.72 9.59 -30.05
C LEU A 83 -5.00 10.01 -30.78
N GLU A 84 -5.86 9.06 -31.14
CA GLU A 84 -7.15 9.31 -31.80
C GLU A 84 -8.29 9.63 -30.81
N SER A 85 -8.10 9.40 -29.51
CA SER A 85 -9.10 9.68 -28.48
C SER A 85 -9.16 11.17 -28.11
N GLU A 86 -10.36 11.71 -27.81
CA GLU A 86 -10.51 13.11 -27.37
C GLU A 86 -9.76 13.39 -26.06
N ALA A 87 -9.72 12.42 -25.15
CA ALA A 87 -8.99 12.53 -23.88
C ALA A 87 -7.47 12.49 -24.08
N GLY A 88 -6.99 11.61 -24.96
CA GLY A 88 -5.58 11.48 -25.28
C GLY A 88 -5.06 12.66 -26.07
N ALA A 89 -5.85 13.25 -26.98
CA ALA A 89 -5.47 14.43 -27.77
C ALA A 89 -5.22 15.71 -26.95
N GLN A 90 -5.68 15.75 -25.69
CA GLN A 90 -5.53 16.89 -24.79
C GLN A 90 -4.80 16.54 -23.49
N GLY A 91 -4.14 15.38 -23.43
CA GLY A 91 -3.53 14.82 -22.22
C GLY A 91 -2.01 14.67 -22.29
N VAL A 92 -1.45 14.09 -21.22
CA VAL A 92 -0.05 13.64 -21.14
C VAL A 92 0.00 12.12 -21.34
N ILE A 93 0.81 11.66 -22.28
CA ILE A 93 0.89 10.26 -22.68
C ILE A 93 2.26 9.70 -22.30
N ALA A 94 2.34 8.66 -21.47
CA ALA A 94 3.57 7.91 -21.21
C ALA A 94 3.64 6.69 -22.13
N LEU A 95 4.69 6.59 -22.94
CA LEU A 95 4.88 5.45 -23.84
C LEU A 95 5.71 4.34 -23.22
N GLY A 96 5.42 3.10 -23.63
CA GLY A 96 6.28 1.95 -23.41
C GLY A 96 7.67 2.19 -23.99
N GLY A 97 8.71 1.67 -23.33
CA GLY A 97 10.09 1.90 -23.77
C GLY A 97 10.40 1.36 -25.16
N GLY A 98 9.62 0.41 -25.67
CA GLY A 98 9.79 -0.17 -27.02
C GLY A 98 8.92 0.47 -28.10
N ALA A 99 8.00 1.37 -27.74
CA ALA A 99 7.02 1.92 -28.68
C ALA A 99 7.67 2.66 -29.86
N ILE A 100 8.88 3.23 -29.68
CA ILE A 100 9.60 3.96 -30.74
C ILE A 100 10.30 3.05 -31.76
N LEU A 101 10.34 1.73 -31.55
CA LEU A 101 11.10 0.83 -32.43
C LEU A 101 10.51 0.77 -33.84
N ARG A 102 9.19 0.89 -33.97
CA ARG A 102 8.51 0.89 -35.27
C ARG A 102 8.49 2.26 -35.91
N ALA A 103 8.88 2.32 -37.19
CA ALA A 103 8.86 3.56 -37.98
C ALA A 103 7.46 4.18 -38.07
N GLU A 104 6.41 3.36 -38.10
CA GLU A 104 5.03 3.83 -38.09
C GLU A 104 4.68 4.60 -36.81
N ASN A 105 5.13 4.12 -35.64
CA ASN A 105 4.92 4.82 -34.38
C ASN A 105 5.66 6.16 -34.38
N ARG A 106 6.90 6.18 -34.87
CA ARG A 106 7.67 7.44 -35.01
C ARG A 106 6.97 8.44 -35.94
N ALA A 107 6.39 7.97 -37.05
CA ALA A 107 5.60 8.82 -37.95
C ALA A 107 4.33 9.38 -37.29
N MET A 108 3.68 8.63 -36.39
CA MET A 108 2.54 9.12 -35.61
C MET A 108 2.93 10.15 -34.54
N LEU A 109 4.18 10.09 -34.06
CA LEU A 109 4.73 11.03 -33.07
C LEU A 109 5.29 12.31 -33.70
N ALA A 110 5.75 12.25 -34.95
CA ALA A 110 6.35 13.39 -35.66
C ALA A 110 5.53 14.72 -35.65
N PRO A 111 4.18 14.72 -35.67
CA PRO A 111 3.40 15.96 -35.57
C PRO A 111 3.04 16.36 -34.12
N ARG A 112 3.60 15.70 -33.10
CA ARG A 112 3.24 15.85 -31.68
C ARG A 112 4.45 16.36 -30.89
N THR A 113 4.20 16.94 -29.72
CA THR A 113 5.26 17.34 -28.81
C THR A 113 5.77 16.14 -28.02
N VAL A 114 7.01 15.74 -28.27
CA VAL A 114 7.65 14.57 -27.65
C VAL A 114 8.78 15.00 -26.73
N VAL A 115 8.70 14.55 -25.49
CA VAL A 115 9.70 14.74 -24.44
C VAL A 115 10.42 13.44 -24.18
N HIS A 116 11.72 13.42 -24.44
CA HIS A 116 12.60 12.33 -24.07
C HIS A 116 13.14 12.53 -22.65
N LEU A 117 12.73 11.65 -21.74
CA LEU A 117 13.33 11.52 -20.42
C LEU A 117 14.60 10.69 -20.52
N SER A 118 15.74 11.38 -20.54
CA SER A 118 17.06 10.80 -20.73
C SER A 118 17.64 10.35 -19.39
N ALA A 119 17.66 9.05 -19.16
CA ALA A 119 18.32 8.40 -18.03
C ALA A 119 19.57 7.66 -18.51
N THR A 120 20.63 7.66 -17.69
CA THR A 120 21.74 6.71 -17.85
C THR A 120 21.25 5.26 -17.65
N PRO A 121 21.89 4.26 -18.28
CA PRO A 121 21.61 2.85 -18.02
C PRO A 121 21.64 2.49 -16.53
N GLU A 122 22.55 3.09 -15.77
CA GLU A 122 22.71 2.90 -14.33
C GLU A 122 21.50 3.41 -13.55
N THR A 123 21.05 4.63 -13.84
CA THR A 123 19.83 5.20 -13.23
C THR A 123 18.61 4.38 -13.61
N ALA A 124 18.46 4.03 -14.89
CA ALA A 124 17.37 3.20 -15.39
C ALA A 124 17.35 1.82 -14.70
N ALA A 125 18.50 1.15 -14.58
CA ALA A 125 18.63 -0.12 -13.89
C ALA A 125 18.30 0.00 -12.39
N SER A 126 18.75 1.08 -11.73
CA SER A 126 18.48 1.31 -10.31
C SER A 126 16.98 1.49 -10.00
N HIS A 127 16.22 2.00 -10.97
CA HIS A 127 14.77 2.18 -10.87
C HIS A 127 13.99 0.91 -11.27
N VAL A 128 14.63 -0.07 -11.91
CA VAL A 128 14.01 -1.32 -12.37
C VAL A 128 14.29 -2.50 -11.44
N GLY A 129 15.36 -2.47 -10.63
CA GLY A 129 15.69 -3.54 -9.66
C GLY A 129 16.54 -4.68 -10.27
N ASP A 130 16.75 -5.78 -9.54
CA ASP A 130 17.60 -6.93 -9.91
C ASP A 130 16.99 -7.91 -10.94
N GLY A 131 15.91 -7.50 -11.61
CA GLY A 131 15.31 -8.24 -12.73
C GLY A 131 14.30 -9.32 -12.35
N THR A 132 13.96 -9.47 -11.07
CA THR A 132 13.08 -10.55 -10.58
C THR A 132 11.57 -10.30 -10.71
N GLY A 133 11.13 -9.14 -11.24
CA GLY A 133 9.70 -8.75 -11.24
C GLY A 133 9.11 -8.17 -12.55
N ARG A 134 9.83 -8.24 -13.68
CA ARG A 134 9.27 -8.11 -15.04
C ARG A 134 10.12 -8.97 -15.98
N PRO A 135 9.53 -9.73 -16.91
CA PRO A 135 10.27 -10.75 -17.64
C PRO A 135 11.14 -10.09 -18.68
N LEU A 136 12.37 -9.89 -18.24
CA LEU A 136 13.55 -9.85 -19.05
C LEU A 136 14.75 -10.48 -18.30
N VAL A 137 14.53 -11.13 -17.15
CA VAL A 137 15.58 -11.86 -16.44
C VAL A 137 14.98 -13.07 -15.71
N SER A 138 15.09 -14.25 -16.31
CA SER A 138 15.09 -15.53 -15.58
C SER A 138 16.14 -16.44 -16.22
N PRO A 139 17.18 -16.88 -15.48
CA PRO A 139 18.14 -17.85 -15.97
C PRO A 139 17.50 -19.24 -15.90
N GLY A 140 17.00 -19.76 -17.02
CA GLY A 140 16.46 -21.13 -17.03
C GLY A 140 15.57 -21.55 -18.19
N THR A 141 15.21 -20.66 -19.12
CA THR A 141 14.42 -21.02 -20.31
C THR A 141 15.29 -21.04 -21.57
N ASP A 142 15.01 -22.02 -22.43
CA ASP A 142 15.67 -22.40 -23.69
C ASP A 142 16.17 -21.19 -24.54
N PRO A 143 17.38 -21.21 -25.15
CA PRO A 143 18.10 -20.04 -25.68
C PRO A 143 17.56 -19.42 -26.99
N GLY A 144 16.24 -19.38 -27.19
CA GLY A 144 15.60 -18.96 -28.44
C GLY A 144 14.74 -17.70 -28.39
N ALA A 145 14.75 -16.92 -27.30
CA ALA A 145 13.79 -15.82 -27.09
C ALA A 145 14.42 -14.44 -26.81
N ASP A 146 15.50 -14.11 -27.52
CA ASP A 146 15.94 -12.72 -27.79
C ASP A 146 16.78 -12.81 -29.08
N SER A 147 16.38 -12.18 -30.20
CA SER A 147 17.17 -12.22 -31.44
C SER A 147 17.53 -10.82 -31.93
N ASP A 148 18.68 -10.33 -31.45
CA ASP A 148 19.68 -9.62 -32.27
C ASP A 148 20.98 -9.44 -31.45
N ALA A 149 21.73 -10.53 -31.22
CA ALA A 149 23.20 -10.55 -30.96
C ALA A 149 23.76 -11.97 -30.65
N ALA A 150 23.35 -13.01 -31.38
CA ALA A 150 23.86 -14.36 -31.17
C ALA A 150 25.20 -14.65 -31.90
N GLU A 151 26.22 -13.79 -31.81
CA GLU A 151 27.51 -14.11 -32.46
C GLU A 151 28.81 -13.59 -31.78
N ALA A 152 28.81 -13.24 -30.49
CA ALA A 152 30.07 -12.77 -29.84
C ALA A 152 30.44 -13.36 -28.47
N ALA A 153 29.68 -14.28 -27.86
CA ALA A 153 29.96 -14.72 -26.48
C ALA A 153 30.02 -16.25 -26.25
N ALA A 154 30.24 -17.04 -27.30
CA ALA A 154 30.44 -18.48 -27.16
C ALA A 154 31.89 -18.79 -26.76
N GLU A 155 32.23 -18.63 -25.48
CA GLU A 155 33.36 -19.31 -24.82
C GLU A 155 33.29 -19.02 -23.30
N HIS A 156 32.74 -19.94 -22.49
CA HIS A 156 33.23 -20.42 -21.16
C HIS A 156 32.14 -21.26 -20.43
N PRO A 157 32.51 -22.31 -19.66
CA PRO A 157 31.57 -23.36 -19.22
C PRO A 157 31.03 -23.20 -17.79
N ALA A 158 29.99 -24.01 -17.52
CA ALA A 158 29.06 -24.00 -16.38
C ALA A 158 29.62 -24.16 -14.94
N GLY A 159 28.87 -23.61 -13.97
CA GLY A 159 28.71 -24.13 -12.59
C GLY A 159 29.16 -23.21 -11.42
N GLY A 160 28.23 -22.76 -10.56
CA GLY A 160 28.50 -22.11 -9.26
C GLY A 160 27.27 -21.41 -8.63
N PRO A 161 27.19 -21.23 -7.29
CA PRO A 161 26.03 -20.64 -6.62
C PRO A 161 25.87 -19.15 -6.99
N ALA A 162 24.62 -18.68 -7.02
CA ALA A 162 24.26 -17.34 -7.49
C ALA A 162 24.84 -16.22 -6.60
N ASP A 163 25.70 -15.40 -7.20
CA ASP A 163 26.26 -14.17 -6.63
C ASP A 163 25.23 -13.01 -6.80
N PRO A 164 24.81 -12.32 -5.73
CA PRO A 164 23.92 -11.14 -5.81
C PRO A 164 24.48 -10.02 -6.69
N GLY A 165 25.81 -9.94 -6.85
CA GLY A 165 26.47 -9.00 -7.76
C GLY A 165 26.24 -9.31 -9.25
N ALA A 166 26.02 -10.59 -9.59
CA ALA A 166 25.82 -11.03 -10.96
C ALA A 166 24.46 -10.60 -11.53
N GLY A 167 23.40 -10.58 -10.71
CA GLY A 167 22.05 -10.14 -11.13
C GLY A 167 22.02 -8.65 -11.47
N ARG A 168 22.62 -7.80 -10.64
CA ARG A 168 22.73 -6.36 -10.88
C ARG A 168 23.58 -6.03 -12.11
N ALA A 169 24.66 -6.78 -12.34
CA ALA A 169 25.50 -6.65 -13.53
C ALA A 169 24.74 -7.06 -14.81
N ALA A 170 23.92 -8.12 -14.76
CA ALA A 170 23.10 -8.57 -15.89
C ALA A 170 22.02 -7.54 -16.26
N VAL A 171 21.33 -6.95 -15.27
CA VAL A 171 20.34 -5.88 -15.52
C VAL A 171 21.01 -4.64 -16.11
N LEU A 172 22.18 -4.25 -15.59
CA LEU A 172 22.91 -3.09 -16.12
C LEU A 172 23.33 -3.32 -17.57
N ALA A 173 23.97 -4.45 -17.88
CA ALA A 173 24.37 -4.80 -19.25
C ALA A 173 23.18 -4.80 -20.22
N ARG A 174 22.01 -5.25 -19.76
CA ARG A 174 20.77 -5.19 -20.54
C ARG A 174 20.32 -3.74 -20.79
N MET A 175 20.34 -2.90 -19.76
CA MET A 175 19.97 -1.48 -19.90
C MET A 175 20.94 -0.73 -20.81
N GLU A 176 22.23 -1.07 -20.78
CA GLU A 176 23.25 -0.54 -21.70
C GLU A 176 22.93 -0.93 -23.15
N ALA A 177 22.58 -2.20 -23.41
CA ALA A 177 22.19 -2.66 -24.74
C ALA A 177 20.93 -1.95 -25.26
N LEU A 178 19.89 -1.84 -24.41
CA LEU A 178 18.67 -1.09 -24.74
C LEU A 178 18.94 0.39 -25.00
N HIS A 179 19.81 1.01 -24.20
CA HIS A 179 20.24 2.39 -24.39
C HIS A 179 20.94 2.55 -25.74
N GLN A 180 21.91 1.69 -26.06
CA GLN A 180 22.64 1.75 -27.32
C GLN A 180 21.71 1.59 -28.54
N GLN A 181 20.75 0.66 -28.45
CA GLN A 181 19.79 0.40 -29.52
C GLN A 181 18.77 1.56 -29.69
N ARG A 182 18.26 2.13 -28.60
CA ARG A 182 17.08 3.01 -28.63
C ARG A 182 17.39 4.49 -28.53
N SER A 183 18.54 4.89 -27.98
CA SER A 183 18.91 6.31 -27.86
C SER A 183 18.86 7.08 -29.19
N PRO A 184 19.34 6.54 -30.33
CA PRO A 184 19.19 7.24 -31.62
C PRO A 184 17.73 7.45 -32.03
N LEU A 185 16.86 6.49 -31.71
CA LEU A 185 15.44 6.54 -32.05
C LEU A 185 14.65 7.46 -31.12
N TYR A 186 15.01 7.55 -29.84
CA TYR A 186 14.47 8.56 -28.94
C TYR A 186 14.87 9.96 -29.41
N ALA A 187 16.14 10.15 -29.82
CA ALA A 187 16.62 11.42 -30.35
C ALA A 187 15.95 11.80 -31.68
N GLU A 188 15.59 10.81 -32.52
CA GLU A 188 14.87 11.04 -33.78
C GLU A 188 13.49 11.67 -33.55
N VAL A 189 12.77 11.26 -32.49
CA VAL A 189 11.40 11.71 -32.24
C VAL A 189 11.29 12.85 -31.24
N ALA A 190 12.33 13.17 -30.48
CA ALA A 190 12.26 14.12 -29.37
C ALA A 190 12.36 15.57 -29.84
N ASP A 191 11.38 16.38 -29.42
CA ASP A 191 11.45 17.85 -29.52
C ASP A 191 12.20 18.44 -28.32
N VAL A 192 12.06 17.79 -27.17
CA VAL A 192 12.69 18.19 -25.90
C VAL A 192 13.38 16.99 -25.26
N VAL A 193 14.60 17.18 -24.80
CA VAL A 193 15.34 16.17 -24.01
C VAL A 193 15.53 16.69 -22.60
N VAL A 194 15.08 15.93 -21.61
CA VAL A 194 15.20 16.26 -20.19
C VAL A 194 16.01 15.17 -19.48
N PRO A 195 17.16 15.50 -18.88
CA PRO A 195 17.93 14.53 -18.09
C PRO A 195 17.16 14.16 -16.82
N THR A 196 17.29 12.91 -16.37
CA THR A 196 16.64 12.45 -15.13
C THR A 196 17.64 12.03 -14.04
N ASP A 197 18.91 11.86 -14.38
CA ASP A 197 19.92 11.35 -13.45
C ASP A 197 20.11 12.27 -12.24
N GLY A 198 19.95 11.71 -11.04
CA GLY A 198 20.10 12.44 -9.78
C GLY A 198 19.03 13.50 -9.52
N LEU A 199 17.97 13.56 -10.33
CA LEU A 199 16.86 14.50 -10.18
C LEU A 199 15.62 13.82 -9.61
N THR A 200 14.84 14.56 -8.82
CA THR A 200 13.53 14.07 -8.37
C THR A 200 12.51 14.16 -9.50
N PRO A 201 11.42 13.36 -9.48
CA PRO A 201 10.35 13.45 -10.47
C PRO A 201 9.75 14.87 -10.61
N GLU A 202 9.68 15.64 -9.52
CA GLU A 202 9.21 17.03 -9.53
C GLU A 202 10.20 17.97 -10.25
N GLN A 203 11.50 17.77 -10.04
CA GLN A 203 12.54 18.53 -10.75
C GLN A 203 12.51 18.20 -12.24
N VAL A 204 12.35 16.93 -12.60
CA VAL A 204 12.21 16.50 -13.98
C VAL A 204 10.94 17.11 -14.61
N ALA A 205 9.79 17.04 -13.94
CA ALA A 205 8.55 17.67 -14.41
C ALA A 205 8.70 19.20 -14.58
N ALA A 206 9.47 19.86 -13.70
CA ALA A 206 9.75 21.30 -13.80
C ALA A 206 10.58 21.63 -15.03
N LEU A 207 11.63 20.85 -15.29
CA LEU A 207 12.45 21.01 -16.49
C LEU A 207 11.64 20.81 -17.76
N VAL A 208 10.71 19.83 -17.77
CA VAL A 208 9.79 19.63 -18.90
C VAL A 208 8.93 20.87 -19.13
N LEU A 209 8.24 21.37 -18.10
CA LEU A 209 7.36 22.54 -18.26
C LEU A 209 8.13 23.80 -18.67
N VAL A 210 9.31 24.04 -18.10
CA VAL A 210 10.16 25.18 -18.49
C VAL A 210 10.64 25.05 -19.94
N ALA A 211 11.01 23.84 -20.38
CA ALA A 211 11.41 23.61 -21.76
C ALA A 211 10.26 23.83 -22.75
N LEU A 212 9.01 23.62 -22.33
CA LEU A 212 7.79 23.95 -23.08
C LEU A 212 7.37 25.43 -22.97
N GLY A 213 8.23 26.29 -22.42
CA GLY A 213 8.00 27.73 -22.36
C GLY A 213 7.09 28.20 -21.21
N ALA A 214 6.78 27.34 -20.24
CA ALA A 214 6.11 27.78 -19.04
C ALA A 214 7.01 28.70 -18.20
N ASP A 215 6.43 29.73 -17.59
CA ASP A 215 7.15 30.66 -16.73
C ASP A 215 7.76 29.90 -15.54
N ALA A 216 9.09 29.91 -15.41
CA ALA A 216 9.79 29.13 -14.39
C ALA A 216 9.31 29.41 -12.95
N PRO A 217 9.01 30.67 -12.55
CA PRO A 217 8.34 30.97 -11.28
C PRO A 217 6.94 30.35 -11.13
N ASP A 218 6.10 30.35 -12.16
CA ASP A 218 4.78 29.70 -12.14
C ASP A 218 4.88 28.17 -12.14
N THR A 219 5.81 27.59 -12.92
CA THR A 219 6.14 26.16 -12.93
C THR A 219 6.61 25.69 -11.56
N ALA A 220 7.58 26.39 -10.97
CA ALA A 220 8.06 26.08 -9.63
C ALA A 220 6.95 26.21 -8.60
N ARG A 221 6.06 27.22 -8.70
CA ARG A 221 4.90 27.36 -7.81
C ARG A 221 3.84 26.29 -8.02
N ALA A 222 3.55 25.88 -9.24
CA ALA A 222 2.54 24.88 -9.54
C ALA A 222 3.00 23.47 -9.24
N LEU A 223 4.27 23.15 -9.51
CA LEU A 223 4.89 21.88 -9.11
C LEU A 223 5.29 21.87 -7.65
N SER A 224 5.54 23.01 -7.03
CA SER A 224 5.56 23.16 -5.57
C SER A 224 4.14 23.36 -5.02
N ALA A 225 3.06 23.38 -5.80
CA ALA A 225 1.68 23.35 -5.27
C ALA A 225 0.99 22.02 -5.57
N ALA A 226 1.45 21.26 -6.55
CA ALA A 226 1.25 19.83 -6.69
C ALA A 226 2.15 19.11 -5.67
N GLY A 227 3.42 19.53 -5.61
CA GLY A 227 4.44 19.10 -4.66
C GLY A 227 4.29 19.69 -3.26
N ALA A 228 3.72 20.89 -3.06
CA ALA A 228 3.24 21.41 -1.76
C ALA A 228 1.73 21.40 -1.58
N ALA A 229 0.96 20.74 -2.44
CA ALA A 229 -0.21 19.99 -1.96
C ALA A 229 0.29 18.66 -1.38
N ALA A 230 1.34 18.06 -1.97
CA ALA A 230 2.08 16.95 -1.38
C ALA A 230 2.97 17.34 -0.16
N HIS A 231 3.36 18.62 -0.02
CA HIS A 231 4.21 19.19 1.06
C HIS A 231 3.55 20.21 2.01
N ARG A 232 2.43 20.92 1.71
CA ARG A 232 1.73 21.76 2.74
C ARG A 232 0.97 20.94 3.77
N ILE A 233 0.83 19.64 3.52
CA ILE A 233 0.50 18.63 4.54
C ILE A 233 1.67 18.49 5.56
N HIS A 234 2.86 19.05 5.28
CA HIS A 234 4.08 18.84 6.07
C HIS A 234 4.50 20.00 6.99
N ALA A 235 3.86 21.19 6.94
CA ALA A 235 4.34 22.37 7.69
C ALA A 235 3.22 23.23 8.30
N ALA A 236 2.47 22.68 9.25
CA ALA A 236 1.67 23.46 10.20
C ALA A 236 1.87 22.88 11.61
N GLY A 237 3.02 23.19 12.21
CA GLY A 237 3.43 22.58 13.47
C GLY A 237 4.29 23.45 14.37
N THR A 238 4.28 24.79 14.26
CA THR A 238 4.87 25.69 15.27
C THR A 238 4.27 27.09 15.23
N ALA A 239 3.28 27.41 16.10
CA ALA A 239 3.13 28.70 16.80
C ALA A 239 1.84 28.77 17.68
N GLY A 240 2.03 28.86 19.00
CA GLY A 240 1.35 29.75 19.97
C GLY A 240 -0.19 29.81 20.15
N LYS A 241 -0.65 29.27 21.31
CA LYS A 241 -1.79 29.59 22.22
C LYS A 241 -2.58 30.90 21.96
N ASP A 242 -3.92 31.01 22.12
CA ASP A 242 -4.80 30.67 23.27
C ASP A 242 -6.32 30.53 22.86
N PRO A 243 -7.22 30.04 23.75
CA PRO A 243 -8.54 29.49 23.38
C PRO A 243 -9.74 30.41 23.73
N ALA A 244 -10.79 30.42 22.90
CA ALA A 244 -12.18 30.54 23.35
C ALA A 244 -13.21 30.37 22.21
N SER A 245 -14.28 29.64 22.55
CA SER A 245 -15.61 29.55 21.92
C SER A 245 -15.83 28.53 20.79
N ALA A 246 -16.79 27.64 21.05
CA ALA A 246 -17.50 26.78 20.11
C ALA A 246 -19.00 27.11 20.22
N PRO A 247 -19.88 26.61 19.34
CA PRO A 247 -19.72 26.40 17.90
C PRO A 247 -20.88 27.05 17.10
N ALA A 248 -20.73 27.19 15.78
CA ALA A 248 -21.84 27.31 14.85
C ALA A 248 -21.58 26.39 13.64
N ALA A 249 -22.63 25.67 13.23
CA ALA A 249 -22.61 24.70 12.16
C ALA A 249 -22.19 25.32 10.82
N ILE A 250 -21.33 24.62 10.07
CA ILE A 250 -21.02 24.93 8.68
C ILE A 250 -21.09 23.64 7.87
N GLU A 251 -22.02 23.64 6.91
CA GLU A 251 -22.14 22.68 5.82
C GLU A 251 -20.95 22.77 4.86
N GLY A 252 -20.50 21.62 4.35
CA GLY A 252 -19.67 21.51 3.15
C GLY A 252 -18.23 22.02 3.31
N THR A 253 -17.38 21.24 3.96
CA THR A 253 -15.91 21.37 3.79
C THR A 253 -15.39 20.09 3.17
N GLU A 254 -14.68 20.23 2.05
CA GLU A 254 -13.99 19.14 1.36
C GLU A 254 -13.08 18.42 2.37
N ASP A 255 -13.28 17.11 2.51
CA ASP A 255 -12.45 16.28 3.38
C ASP A 255 -10.99 16.34 2.87
N PRO A 256 -9.99 16.58 3.76
CA PRO A 256 -8.60 16.57 3.34
C PRO A 256 -8.25 15.18 2.77
N VAL A 257 -7.75 15.17 1.53
CA VAL A 257 -7.23 13.98 0.87
C VAL A 257 -6.09 13.43 1.72
N LEU A 258 -6.28 12.24 2.28
CA LEU A 258 -5.23 11.55 3.01
C LEU A 258 -4.15 11.12 2.01
N VAL A 259 -2.98 11.76 2.06
CA VAL A 259 -1.79 11.33 1.33
C VAL A 259 -0.88 10.61 2.32
N PRO A 260 -0.89 9.27 2.43
CA PRO A 260 0.29 8.57 2.89
C PRO A 260 1.39 8.93 1.92
N PRO A 261 2.60 9.14 2.42
CA PRO A 261 3.66 9.55 1.54
C PRO A 261 3.97 8.38 0.60
N SER A 262 3.89 8.65 -0.70
CA SER A 262 4.76 8.06 -1.72
C SER A 262 6.25 8.38 -1.45
N ARG A 263 6.65 8.46 -0.18
CA ARG A 263 8.05 8.59 0.25
C ARG A 263 8.76 7.34 -0.20
N SER A 264 9.98 7.55 -0.67
CA SER A 264 10.96 6.48 -0.74
C SER A 264 11.12 5.92 0.67
N LEU A 265 10.62 4.70 0.89
CA LEU A 265 11.00 3.88 2.02
C LEU A 265 12.48 3.57 1.83
N ARG A 266 13.33 4.17 2.66
CA ARG A 266 14.76 3.87 2.66
C ARG A 266 15.05 3.03 3.88
N PRO A 267 15.54 1.80 3.71
CA PRO A 267 16.02 1.05 4.85
C PRO A 267 17.22 1.76 5.48
N ASP A 268 17.34 1.63 6.79
CA ASP A 268 18.53 1.94 7.55
C ASP A 268 19.72 1.10 7.02
N PRO A 269 20.98 1.45 7.33
CA PRO A 269 22.15 0.71 6.85
C PRO A 269 22.17 -0.80 7.21
N ASP A 270 21.40 -1.19 8.23
CA ASP A 270 21.22 -2.57 8.69
C ASP A 270 20.01 -3.27 8.03
N GLY A 271 19.35 -2.62 7.07
CA GLY A 271 18.22 -3.17 6.31
C GLY A 271 16.85 -2.93 6.96
N ARG A 272 16.78 -2.34 8.15
CA ARG A 272 15.52 -2.12 8.88
C ARG A 272 14.76 -0.92 8.34
N LEU A 273 13.43 -0.95 8.41
CA LEU A 273 12.56 0.18 8.07
C LEU A 273 11.98 0.77 9.36
N ARG A 274 12.00 2.10 9.48
CA ARG A 274 11.40 2.82 10.62
C ARG A 274 10.35 3.80 10.17
N ILE A 275 9.15 3.70 10.75
CA ILE A 275 8.02 4.57 10.48
C ILE A 275 7.62 5.26 11.78
N GLY A 276 7.78 6.58 11.84
CA GLY A 276 7.34 7.37 12.99
C GLY A 276 5.83 7.59 12.97
N VAL A 277 5.16 7.32 14.09
CA VAL A 277 3.74 7.64 14.30
C VAL A 277 3.64 8.94 15.09
N PRO A 278 3.15 10.04 14.48
CA PRO A 278 3.00 11.30 15.19
C PRO A 278 1.80 11.24 16.16
N GLY A 279 1.75 12.18 17.10
CA GLY A 279 0.65 12.31 18.05
C GLY A 279 1.12 12.87 19.40
N ALA A 280 0.23 12.90 20.39
CA ALA A 280 0.55 13.40 21.72
C ALA A 280 1.63 12.57 22.45
N ARG A 281 1.76 11.29 22.07
CA ARG A 281 2.83 10.38 22.49
C ARG A 281 3.37 9.71 21.22
N PRO A 282 4.36 10.30 20.54
CA PRO A 282 4.92 9.72 19.33
C PRO A 282 5.68 8.44 19.68
N TYR A 283 5.69 7.51 18.74
CA TYR A 283 6.43 6.25 18.83
C TYR A 283 6.83 5.78 17.44
N ASP A 284 7.80 4.90 17.37
CA ASP A 284 8.25 4.32 16.12
C ASP A 284 7.68 2.91 15.92
N VAL A 285 7.42 2.58 14.66
CA VAL A 285 7.23 1.21 14.18
C VAL A 285 8.49 0.78 13.47
N VAL A 286 9.15 -0.25 13.96
CA VAL A 286 10.37 -0.82 13.38
C VAL A 286 10.03 -2.13 12.69
N ILE A 287 10.48 -2.31 11.45
CA ILE A 287 10.16 -3.46 10.59
C ILE A 287 11.46 -4.04 10.05
N GLY A 288 11.62 -5.35 10.14
CA GLY A 288 12.85 -6.03 9.74
C GLY A 288 12.94 -7.44 10.33
N HIS A 289 14.15 -7.98 10.38
CA HIS A 289 14.44 -9.33 10.86
C HIS A 289 15.32 -9.28 12.11
N GLY A 290 15.14 -10.22 13.03
CA GLY A 290 15.95 -10.36 14.24
C GLY A 290 15.98 -9.09 15.10
N LEU A 291 14.82 -8.67 15.62
CA LEU A 291 14.62 -7.36 16.27
C LEU A 291 14.56 -7.42 17.81
N ALA A 292 15.17 -8.42 18.43
CA ALA A 292 15.20 -8.54 19.89
C ALA A 292 15.88 -7.34 20.58
N ASP A 293 16.86 -6.72 19.92
CA ASP A 293 17.51 -5.49 20.36
C ASP A 293 16.56 -4.28 20.34
N GLU A 294 15.63 -4.21 19.37
CA GLU A 294 14.61 -3.17 19.30
C GLU A 294 13.52 -3.33 20.37
N VAL A 295 13.18 -4.56 20.75
CA VAL A 295 12.30 -4.81 21.91
C VAL A 295 12.94 -4.25 23.18
N LEU A 296 14.23 -4.54 23.41
CA LEU A 296 14.99 -3.99 24.53
C LEU A 296 15.08 -2.46 24.45
N ALA A 297 15.33 -1.89 23.25
CA ALA A 297 15.39 -0.46 23.04
C ALA A 297 14.05 0.22 23.37
N GLY A 298 12.93 -0.37 22.94
CA GLY A 298 11.57 0.09 23.27
C GLY A 298 11.30 0.09 24.78
N VAL A 299 11.71 -0.97 25.49
CA VAL A 299 11.59 -1.03 26.96
C VAL A 299 12.47 0.04 27.64
N ARG A 300 13.68 0.28 27.15
CA ARG A 300 14.59 1.30 27.70
C ARG A 300 14.14 2.74 27.40
N ALA A 301 13.50 2.97 26.27
CA ALA A 301 12.92 4.26 25.91
C ALA A 301 11.66 4.58 26.71
N ALA A 302 10.98 3.56 27.25
CA ALA A 302 9.80 3.73 28.07
C ALA A 302 10.09 4.50 29.36
N LYS A 303 9.09 5.22 29.87
CA LYS A 303 9.18 5.88 31.18
C LYS A 303 9.47 4.85 32.27
N GLY A 304 10.62 4.98 32.92
CA GLY A 304 11.09 4.06 33.95
C GLY A 304 12.08 3.00 33.45
N ALA A 305 12.28 2.88 32.13
CA ALA A 305 13.25 1.97 31.50
C ALA A 305 13.15 0.50 31.99
N GLY A 306 11.94 0.05 32.37
CA GLY A 306 11.70 -1.28 32.91
C GLY A 306 12.17 -1.50 34.36
N ALA A 307 12.57 -0.46 35.09
CA ALA A 307 13.06 -0.56 36.48
C ALA A 307 12.01 -1.16 37.44
N GLY A 308 10.73 -0.90 37.18
CA GLY A 308 9.61 -1.47 37.92
C GLY A 308 9.37 -2.96 37.65
N GLY A 309 10.10 -3.57 36.72
CA GLY A 309 9.92 -4.93 36.20
C GLY A 309 9.28 -4.93 34.81
N VAL A 310 9.54 -5.99 34.05
CA VAL A 310 9.04 -6.16 32.68
C VAL A 310 8.20 -7.43 32.61
N ALA A 311 6.97 -7.35 32.13
CA ALA A 311 6.15 -8.54 31.88
C ALA A 311 6.05 -8.79 30.38
N VAL A 312 6.49 -9.96 29.93
CA VAL A 312 6.34 -10.39 28.54
C VAL A 312 5.08 -11.25 28.47
N VAL A 313 4.04 -10.72 27.84
CA VAL A 313 2.74 -11.40 27.68
C VAL A 313 2.68 -12.00 26.28
N HIS A 314 2.53 -13.31 26.17
CA HIS A 314 2.51 -13.99 24.88
C HIS A 314 1.57 -15.20 24.83
N ALA A 315 1.14 -15.55 23.62
CA ALA A 315 0.35 -16.76 23.41
C ALA A 315 1.21 -18.02 23.60
N ALA A 316 0.63 -19.10 24.14
CA ALA A 316 1.35 -20.35 24.43
C ALA A 316 2.08 -20.93 23.21
N GLU A 317 1.51 -20.79 22.02
CA GLU A 317 2.08 -21.32 20.77
C GLU A 317 3.34 -20.55 20.32
N LEU A 318 3.59 -19.37 20.87
CA LEU A 318 4.70 -18.47 20.52
C LEU A 318 5.91 -18.58 21.47
N ALA A 319 5.95 -19.58 22.35
CA ALA A 319 7.04 -19.73 23.31
C ALA A 319 8.43 -19.69 22.64
N GLY A 320 8.61 -20.45 21.54
CA GLY A 320 9.89 -20.49 20.80
C GLY A 320 10.28 -19.14 20.18
N THR A 321 9.32 -18.41 19.61
CA THR A 321 9.55 -17.04 19.08
C THR A 321 9.88 -16.06 20.20
N THR A 322 9.32 -16.27 21.39
CA THR A 322 9.44 -15.33 22.53
C THR A 322 10.75 -15.50 23.31
N ASP A 323 11.38 -16.68 23.23
CA ASP A 323 12.64 -17.01 23.93
C ASP A 323 13.75 -15.98 23.65
N GLY A 324 13.88 -15.53 22.39
CA GLY A 324 14.88 -14.53 22.00
C GLY A 324 14.67 -13.18 22.70
N TYR A 325 13.41 -12.73 22.82
CA TYR A 325 13.06 -11.49 23.50
C TYR A 325 13.28 -11.58 25.01
N LEU A 326 12.86 -12.71 25.62
CA LEU A 326 13.08 -12.98 27.04
C LEU A 326 14.58 -13.00 27.38
N ALA A 327 15.39 -13.67 26.56
CA ALA A 327 16.84 -13.72 26.72
C ALA A 327 17.45 -12.32 26.66
N ALA A 328 17.16 -11.54 25.60
CA ALA A 328 17.70 -10.19 25.43
C ALA A 328 17.38 -9.26 26.61
N LEU A 329 16.14 -9.30 27.12
CA LEU A 329 15.72 -8.50 28.28
C LEU A 329 16.41 -8.94 29.58
N ARG A 330 16.55 -10.25 29.81
CA ARG A 330 17.22 -10.80 31.00
C ARG A 330 18.72 -10.55 31.00
N GLU A 331 19.39 -10.71 29.85
CA GLU A 331 20.81 -10.41 29.66
C GLU A 331 21.12 -8.92 29.88
N ALA A 332 20.17 -8.04 29.57
CA ALA A 332 20.23 -6.62 29.89
C ALA A 332 20.05 -6.30 31.39
N GLY A 333 19.88 -7.31 32.25
CA GLY A 333 19.74 -7.18 33.70
C GLY A 333 18.35 -6.76 34.17
N LEU A 334 17.32 -6.82 33.31
CA LEU A 334 15.96 -6.49 33.68
C LEU A 334 15.30 -7.64 34.44
N ARG A 335 14.41 -7.30 35.37
CA ARG A 335 13.58 -8.27 36.10
C ARG A 335 12.35 -8.60 35.26
N VAL A 336 12.42 -9.73 34.57
CA VAL A 336 11.43 -10.15 33.55
C VAL A 336 10.52 -11.25 34.10
N GLU A 337 9.22 -11.03 34.02
CA GLU A 337 8.17 -12.04 34.23
C GLU A 337 7.66 -12.53 32.88
N ASP A 338 7.49 -13.85 32.76
CA ASP A 338 6.99 -14.51 31.56
C ASP A 338 5.51 -14.92 31.77
N VAL A 339 4.60 -14.32 31.00
CA VAL A 339 3.15 -14.41 31.22
C VAL A 339 2.48 -15.03 30.00
N VAL A 340 2.21 -16.34 30.09
CA VAL A 340 1.58 -17.10 29.02
C VAL A 340 0.05 -16.95 29.07
N VAL A 341 -0.56 -16.63 27.92
CA VAL A 341 -2.01 -16.54 27.75
C VAL A 341 -2.50 -17.48 26.63
N PRO A 342 -3.81 -17.78 26.55
CA PRO A 342 -4.36 -18.50 25.40
C PRO A 342 -4.10 -17.77 24.07
N GLY A 343 -4.02 -18.50 22.96
CA GLY A 343 -3.94 -17.92 21.62
C GLY A 343 -5.29 -17.38 21.09
N GLY A 344 -5.21 -16.48 20.12
CA GLY A 344 -6.37 -15.96 19.38
C GLY A 344 -7.42 -15.27 20.25
N GLU A 345 -8.68 -15.28 19.80
CA GLU A 345 -9.80 -14.58 20.47
C GLU A 345 -10.12 -15.12 21.87
N ALA A 346 -9.74 -16.37 22.17
CA ALA A 346 -9.91 -16.95 23.51
C ALA A 346 -9.12 -16.17 24.59
N SER A 347 -8.09 -15.41 24.19
CA SER A 347 -7.33 -14.53 25.07
C SER A 347 -8.14 -13.31 25.55
N LYS A 348 -9.11 -12.83 24.77
CA LYS A 348 -9.75 -11.53 24.99
C LYS A 348 -10.90 -11.58 26.00
N THR A 349 -10.68 -12.20 27.15
CA THR A 349 -11.70 -12.30 28.20
C THR A 349 -11.24 -11.57 29.46
N THR A 350 -12.21 -11.14 30.29
CA THR A 350 -11.91 -10.56 31.61
C THR A 350 -11.14 -11.53 32.50
N ALA A 351 -11.38 -12.84 32.36
CA ALA A 351 -10.70 -13.86 33.15
C ALA A 351 -9.20 -13.94 32.82
N VAL A 352 -8.83 -13.86 31.53
CA VAL A 352 -7.41 -13.84 31.13
C VAL A 352 -6.77 -12.48 31.45
N LEU A 353 -7.52 -11.39 31.37
CA LEU A 353 -7.02 -10.08 31.83
C LEU A 353 -6.65 -10.10 33.33
N ASP A 354 -7.48 -10.75 34.15
CA ASP A 354 -7.24 -10.94 35.59
C ASP A 354 -5.94 -11.71 35.85
N THR A 355 -5.66 -12.78 35.08
CA THR A 355 -4.40 -13.52 35.23
C THR A 355 -3.17 -12.67 34.95
N ILE A 356 -3.25 -11.74 33.98
CA ILE A 356 -2.16 -10.80 33.73
C ILE A 356 -2.00 -9.87 34.94
N TRP A 357 -3.08 -9.26 35.46
CA TRP A 357 -2.98 -8.38 36.62
C TRP A 357 -2.43 -9.07 37.87
N GLU A 358 -2.82 -10.32 38.13
CA GLU A 358 -2.29 -11.11 39.24
C GLU A 358 -0.79 -11.38 39.06
N ALA A 359 -0.32 -11.67 37.85
CA ALA A 359 1.12 -11.80 37.56
C ALA A 359 1.87 -10.48 37.79
N LEU A 360 1.32 -9.35 37.29
CA LEU A 360 1.89 -8.01 37.52
C LEU A 360 1.95 -7.66 39.02
N GLY A 361 0.94 -8.06 39.80
CA GLY A 361 0.90 -7.88 41.24
C GLY A 361 1.91 -8.76 41.98
N ALA A 362 2.02 -10.04 41.60
CA ALA A 362 2.95 -11.00 42.19
C ALA A 362 4.41 -10.56 41.99
N MET A 363 4.75 -10.09 40.79
CA MET A 363 6.07 -9.52 40.51
C MET A 363 6.26 -8.10 41.09
N ARG A 364 5.23 -7.53 41.73
CA ARG A 364 5.21 -6.17 42.28
C ARG A 364 5.61 -5.11 41.24
N MET A 365 5.03 -5.20 40.05
CA MET A 365 5.36 -4.27 38.96
C MET A 365 4.99 -2.83 39.36
N GLY A 366 5.99 -1.93 39.32
CA GLY A 366 5.83 -0.50 39.59
C GLY A 366 5.33 0.33 38.40
N ARG A 367 5.08 1.63 38.61
CA ARG A 367 4.69 2.60 37.54
C ARG A 367 5.81 2.85 36.52
N ASP A 368 7.03 2.46 36.87
CA ASP A 368 8.27 2.48 36.11
C ASP A 368 8.58 1.11 35.47
N GLY A 369 7.63 0.17 35.51
CA GLY A 369 7.69 -1.10 34.77
C GLY A 369 7.24 -0.96 33.31
N CYS A 370 7.22 -2.07 32.58
CA CYS A 370 6.77 -2.12 31.18
C CYS A 370 6.14 -3.47 30.84
N VAL A 371 5.10 -3.46 30.00
CA VAL A 371 4.55 -4.67 29.38
C VAL A 371 5.13 -4.82 27.98
N VAL A 372 5.53 -6.03 27.59
CA VAL A 372 5.88 -6.38 26.21
C VAL A 372 4.83 -7.38 25.74
N ALA A 373 4.10 -7.05 24.69
CA ALA A 373 3.00 -7.85 24.18
C ALA A 373 3.44 -8.56 22.89
N VAL A 374 3.58 -9.88 22.92
CA VAL A 374 4.07 -10.69 21.80
C VAL A 374 2.94 -11.58 21.29
N GLY A 375 2.41 -11.28 20.09
CA GLY A 375 1.36 -12.10 19.50
C GLY A 375 0.59 -11.45 18.37
N GLY A 376 -0.49 -12.11 17.95
CA GLY A 376 -1.45 -11.53 17.01
C GLY A 376 -2.33 -10.44 17.66
N GLY A 377 -3.27 -9.88 16.88
CA GLY A 377 -4.09 -8.74 17.29
C GLY A 377 -4.82 -8.93 18.62
N ALA A 378 -5.31 -10.14 18.89
CA ALA A 378 -6.01 -10.45 20.13
C ALA A 378 -5.09 -10.36 21.37
N THR A 379 -3.87 -10.90 21.28
CA THR A 379 -2.87 -10.84 22.35
C THR A 379 -2.39 -9.41 22.57
N THR A 380 -2.12 -8.67 21.49
CA THR A 380 -1.67 -7.26 21.57
C THR A 380 -2.76 -6.35 22.15
N ASP A 381 -4.03 -6.61 21.84
CA ASP A 381 -5.17 -5.89 22.41
C ASP A 381 -5.32 -6.16 23.91
N LEU A 382 -5.28 -7.43 24.31
CA LEU A 382 -5.40 -7.85 25.70
C LEU A 382 -4.26 -7.26 26.55
N ALA A 383 -3.01 -7.47 26.14
CA ALA A 383 -1.84 -7.03 26.88
C ALA A 383 -1.73 -5.50 26.89
N GLY A 384 -2.10 -4.84 25.78
CA GLY A 384 -2.22 -3.40 25.73
C GLY A 384 -3.26 -2.85 26.70
N PHE A 385 -4.40 -3.52 26.84
CA PHE A 385 -5.44 -3.12 27.79
C PHE A 385 -5.04 -3.40 29.25
N ALA A 386 -4.34 -4.50 29.50
CA ALA A 386 -3.72 -4.77 30.79
C ALA A 386 -2.73 -3.66 31.18
N ALA A 387 -1.87 -3.23 30.25
CA ALA A 387 -0.93 -2.13 30.46
C ALA A 387 -1.66 -0.79 30.69
N ALA A 388 -2.75 -0.52 29.96
CA ALA A 388 -3.54 0.71 30.10
C ALA A 388 -4.21 0.83 31.48
N THR A 389 -4.57 -0.30 32.09
CA THR A 389 -5.37 -0.36 33.32
C THR A 389 -4.51 -0.62 34.57
N TRP A 390 -3.39 -1.34 34.44
CA TRP A 390 -2.47 -1.60 35.53
C TRP A 390 -1.90 -0.29 36.08
N LEU A 391 -2.13 -0.04 37.38
CA LEU A 391 -1.76 1.21 38.06
C LEU A 391 -2.25 2.49 37.35
N ARG A 392 -3.33 2.41 36.55
CA ARG A 392 -3.87 3.47 35.68
C ARG A 392 -2.94 3.85 34.51
N GLY A 393 -2.14 2.90 34.04
CA GLY A 393 -1.30 3.05 32.85
C GLY A 393 0.17 2.83 33.15
N VAL A 394 0.74 1.81 32.53
CA VAL A 394 2.18 1.59 32.37
C VAL A 394 2.54 1.51 30.88
N PRO A 395 3.80 1.79 30.50
CA PRO A 395 4.26 1.64 29.12
C PRO A 395 4.06 0.23 28.55
N VAL A 396 3.80 0.14 27.25
CA VAL A 396 3.70 -1.13 26.51
C VAL A 396 4.55 -1.07 25.23
N VAL A 397 5.29 -2.16 24.94
CA VAL A 397 5.92 -2.41 23.64
C VAL A 397 5.12 -3.49 22.94
N GLN A 398 4.70 -3.25 21.70
CA GLN A 398 3.94 -4.23 20.91
C GLN A 398 4.90 -4.97 19.97
N VAL A 399 4.84 -6.30 19.97
CA VAL A 399 5.62 -7.18 19.09
C VAL A 399 4.62 -8.07 18.32
N PRO A 400 3.97 -7.52 17.28
CA PRO A 400 2.99 -8.25 16.49
C PRO A 400 3.61 -9.43 15.76
N THR A 401 2.98 -10.61 15.83
CA THR A 401 3.48 -11.85 15.20
C THR A 401 2.57 -12.39 14.09
N THR A 402 1.53 -11.64 13.72
CA THR A 402 0.72 -11.91 12.53
C THR A 402 0.79 -10.74 11.58
N LEU A 403 0.71 -10.98 10.27
CA LEU A 403 0.75 -9.90 9.28
C LEU A 403 -0.37 -8.88 9.54
N LEU A 404 -1.58 -9.35 9.85
CA LEU A 404 -2.72 -8.51 10.23
C LEU A 404 -2.39 -7.61 11.43
N ALA A 405 -1.72 -8.14 12.46
CA ALA A 405 -1.36 -7.35 13.62
C ALA A 405 -0.27 -6.32 13.31
N MET A 406 0.69 -6.65 12.44
CA MET A 406 1.78 -5.75 12.03
C MET A 406 1.26 -4.53 11.26
N VAL A 407 0.35 -4.76 10.30
CA VAL A 407 -0.14 -3.69 9.41
C VAL A 407 -1.36 -2.96 9.95
N ASP A 408 -2.07 -3.58 10.89
CA ASP A 408 -3.27 -3.04 11.49
C ASP A 408 -3.21 -3.06 13.02
N ALA A 409 -3.60 -4.15 13.69
CA ALA A 409 -4.00 -4.12 15.11
C ALA A 409 -3.01 -3.45 16.09
N ALA A 410 -1.70 -3.71 15.94
CA ALA A 410 -0.68 -3.17 16.86
C ALA A 410 -0.42 -1.67 16.68
N VAL A 411 -0.80 -1.10 15.54
CA VAL A 411 -0.58 0.32 15.22
C VAL A 411 -1.82 1.14 15.59
N GLY A 412 -1.61 2.14 16.43
CA GLY A 412 -2.58 3.18 16.73
C GLY A 412 -3.34 3.05 18.04
N GLY A 413 -2.84 2.23 18.96
CA GLY A 413 -3.13 2.29 20.40
C GLY A 413 -4.55 1.93 20.81
N LYS A 414 -5.37 1.34 19.92
CA LYS A 414 -6.63 0.73 20.36
C LYS A 414 -6.28 -0.58 21.06
N THR A 415 -6.85 -0.79 22.23
CA THR A 415 -6.65 -2.00 23.03
C THR A 415 -7.97 -2.35 23.69
N GLY A 416 -8.24 -3.63 23.92
CA GLY A 416 -9.50 -4.02 24.53
C GLY A 416 -9.70 -5.52 24.68
N ILE A 417 -10.87 -5.85 25.23
CA ILE A 417 -11.32 -7.22 25.45
C ILE A 417 -12.74 -7.38 24.94
N ASP A 418 -13.12 -8.64 24.77
CA ASP A 418 -14.45 -9.02 24.37
C ASP A 418 -15.32 -9.26 25.61
N THR A 419 -16.62 -9.08 25.41
CA THR A 419 -17.64 -9.38 26.41
C THR A 419 -18.64 -10.36 25.83
N ALA A 420 -19.48 -10.95 26.67
CA ALA A 420 -20.59 -11.79 26.21
C ALA A 420 -21.55 -11.07 25.23
N HIS A 421 -21.53 -9.73 25.20
CA HIS A 421 -22.37 -8.90 24.34
C HIS A 421 -21.69 -8.43 23.05
N GLY A 422 -20.42 -8.76 22.83
CA GLY A 422 -19.72 -8.44 21.60
C GLY A 422 -18.24 -8.16 21.77
N LYS A 423 -17.55 -8.12 20.62
CA LYS A 423 -16.11 -7.90 20.52
C LYS A 423 -15.73 -6.43 20.71
N ASN A 424 -14.58 -6.18 21.32
CA ASN A 424 -13.99 -4.85 21.44
C ASN A 424 -14.96 -3.76 21.96
N LEU A 425 -15.88 -4.12 22.86
CA LEU A 425 -16.80 -3.15 23.47
C LEU A 425 -16.16 -2.44 24.68
N VAL A 426 -15.24 -3.10 25.36
CA VAL A 426 -14.51 -2.57 26.51
C VAL A 426 -13.04 -2.46 26.15
N GLY A 427 -12.47 -1.28 26.30
CA GLY A 427 -11.10 -1.02 25.88
C GLY A 427 -10.59 0.37 26.26
N ALA A 428 -9.39 0.69 25.78
CA ALA A 428 -8.74 1.99 25.98
C ALA A 428 -7.92 2.39 24.75
N PHE A 429 -7.81 3.71 24.54
CA PHE A 429 -6.78 4.28 23.67
C PHE A 429 -5.49 4.45 24.49
N HIS A 430 -4.54 3.55 24.29
CA HIS A 430 -3.25 3.49 24.98
C HIS A 430 -2.13 3.29 23.96
N ALA A 431 -1.47 4.38 23.58
CA ALA A 431 -0.38 4.36 22.62
C ALA A 431 0.84 3.58 23.18
N PRO A 432 1.48 2.71 22.38
CA PRO A 432 2.68 2.01 22.79
C PRO A 432 3.89 2.94 22.83
N THR A 433 4.98 2.47 23.46
CA THR A 433 6.30 3.11 23.39
C THR A 433 6.99 2.83 22.05
N ALA A 434 6.77 1.62 21.51
CA ALA A 434 7.26 1.18 20.21
C ALA A 434 6.42 0.01 19.70
N VAL A 435 6.40 -0.17 18.38
CA VAL A 435 5.89 -1.38 17.72
C VAL A 435 7.06 -2.03 16.98
N VAL A 436 7.31 -3.31 17.24
CA VAL A 436 8.43 -4.06 16.67
C VAL A 436 7.88 -5.18 15.79
N CYS A 437 7.82 -4.94 14.48
CA CYS A 437 7.39 -5.90 13.47
C CYS A 437 8.59 -6.75 13.04
N ASP A 438 8.93 -7.74 13.87
CA ASP A 438 9.94 -8.75 13.53
C ASP A 438 9.35 -9.77 12.55
N LEU A 439 9.79 -9.71 11.30
CA LEU A 439 9.30 -10.53 10.20
C LEU A 439 9.65 -12.01 10.38
N ASP A 440 10.65 -12.35 11.21
CA ASP A 440 10.99 -13.75 11.54
C ASP A 440 9.83 -14.45 12.26
N ALA A 441 8.99 -13.69 12.97
CA ALA A 441 7.80 -14.24 13.62
C ALA A 441 6.76 -14.77 12.62
N LEU A 442 6.81 -14.37 11.35
CA LEU A 442 5.92 -14.86 10.30
C LEU A 442 6.37 -16.21 9.73
N GLU A 443 7.59 -16.69 10.02
CA GLU A 443 8.09 -17.99 9.54
C GLU A 443 7.18 -19.15 9.96
N THR A 444 6.68 -19.10 11.18
CA THR A 444 5.81 -20.14 11.76
C THR A 444 4.32 -19.87 11.58
N LEU A 445 3.96 -18.72 10.98
CA LEU A 445 2.57 -18.34 10.77
C LEU A 445 1.95 -19.20 9.66
N PRO A 446 0.74 -19.76 9.86
CA PRO A 446 0.03 -20.46 8.79
C PRO A 446 -0.13 -19.56 7.55
N ALA A 447 0.15 -20.11 6.37
CA ALA A 447 0.19 -19.35 5.12
C ALA A 447 -1.14 -18.66 4.79
N ASP A 448 -2.26 -19.22 5.24
CA ASP A 448 -3.60 -18.66 5.10
C ASP A 448 -3.86 -17.48 6.05
N GLU A 449 -3.30 -17.49 7.26
CA GLU A 449 -3.31 -16.32 8.17
C GLU A 449 -2.42 -15.18 7.65
N LEU A 450 -1.24 -15.52 7.10
CA LEU A 450 -0.38 -14.55 6.45
C LEU A 450 -1.11 -13.92 5.26
N ARG A 451 -1.69 -14.74 4.38
CA ARG A 451 -2.44 -14.26 3.21
C ARG A 451 -3.62 -13.39 3.61
N ALA A 452 -4.38 -13.75 4.64
CA ALA A 452 -5.47 -12.92 5.13
C ALA A 452 -4.98 -11.53 5.56
N GLY A 453 -3.79 -11.41 6.17
CA GLY A 453 -3.20 -10.12 6.49
C GLY A 453 -2.99 -9.19 5.27
N LEU A 454 -2.80 -9.74 4.06
CA LEU A 454 -2.70 -8.95 2.83
C LEU A 454 -3.99 -8.21 2.48
N GLY A 455 -5.14 -8.62 3.02
CA GLY A 455 -6.42 -7.92 2.81
C GLY A 455 -6.35 -6.47 3.29
N GLU A 456 -5.73 -6.26 4.45
CA GLU A 456 -5.51 -4.91 5.00
C GLU A 456 -4.44 -4.13 4.25
N VAL A 457 -3.41 -4.82 3.75
CA VAL A 457 -2.36 -4.22 2.91
C VAL A 457 -2.98 -3.68 1.62
N VAL A 458 -3.70 -4.51 0.87
CA VAL A 458 -4.35 -4.11 -0.38
C VAL A 458 -5.39 -3.01 -0.12
N LYS A 459 -6.16 -3.09 0.97
CA LYS A 459 -7.05 -2.01 1.40
C LYS A 459 -6.29 -0.68 1.52
N CYS A 460 -5.14 -0.65 2.19
CA CYS A 460 -4.29 0.54 2.30
C CYS A 460 -3.89 1.09 0.92
N GLY A 461 -3.64 0.20 -0.04
CA GLY A 461 -3.34 0.60 -1.41
C GLY A 461 -4.50 1.26 -2.15
N LEU A 462 -5.71 0.73 -1.95
CA LEU A 462 -6.93 1.27 -2.54
C LEU A 462 -7.33 2.62 -1.95
N ILE A 463 -7.20 2.78 -0.63
CA ILE A 463 -7.65 4.00 0.04
C ILE A 463 -6.61 5.11 0.04
N ALA A 464 -5.32 4.81 -0.20
CA ALA A 464 -4.29 5.80 0.08
C ALA A 464 -2.92 5.64 -0.61
N ASP A 465 -2.32 4.44 -0.73
CA ASP A 465 -0.99 4.25 -1.37
C ASP A 465 -1.02 3.30 -2.59
N PRO A 466 -1.30 3.80 -3.80
CA PRO A 466 -1.39 2.97 -5.00
C PRO A 466 -0.13 2.17 -5.34
N VAL A 467 1.04 2.52 -4.78
CA VAL A 467 2.27 1.73 -4.98
C VAL A 467 2.14 0.33 -4.38
N ILE A 468 1.33 0.17 -3.34
CA ILE A 468 0.96 -1.16 -2.82
C ILE A 468 0.30 -1.99 -3.92
N LEU A 469 -0.63 -1.39 -4.69
CA LEU A 469 -1.31 -2.07 -5.79
C LEU A 469 -0.31 -2.41 -6.91
N ASP A 470 0.58 -1.47 -7.24
CA ASP A 470 1.63 -1.71 -8.24
C ASP A 470 2.53 -2.90 -7.86
N ARG A 471 2.90 -3.03 -6.58
CA ARG A 471 3.71 -4.15 -6.06
C ARG A 471 2.94 -5.47 -6.11
N VAL A 472 1.73 -5.49 -5.54
CA VAL A 472 0.88 -6.69 -5.51
C VAL A 472 0.57 -7.21 -6.92
N LEU A 473 0.35 -6.31 -7.89
CA LEU A 473 0.05 -6.69 -9.27
C LEU A 473 1.30 -7.01 -10.11
N SER A 474 2.46 -6.42 -9.81
CA SER A 474 3.70 -6.72 -10.54
C SER A 474 4.28 -8.09 -10.16
N ASP A 475 4.09 -8.50 -8.91
CA ASP A 475 4.61 -9.76 -8.38
C ASP A 475 3.54 -10.88 -8.38
N ALA A 476 2.41 -10.69 -9.09
CA ALA A 476 1.31 -11.66 -9.13
C ALA A 476 1.70 -13.02 -9.75
N ASP A 477 2.72 -13.03 -10.62
CA ASP A 477 3.29 -14.25 -11.20
C ASP A 477 4.08 -15.09 -10.16
N ASP A 478 4.51 -14.46 -9.06
CA ASP A 478 5.06 -15.10 -7.86
C ASP A 478 4.19 -14.75 -6.63
N ALA A 479 2.91 -15.13 -6.68
CA ALA A 479 2.01 -15.00 -5.53
C ALA A 479 2.59 -15.65 -4.24
N ALA A 480 3.53 -16.59 -4.37
CA ALA A 480 4.26 -17.15 -3.24
C ALA A 480 5.17 -16.10 -2.58
N ALA A 481 5.84 -15.22 -3.34
CA ALA A 481 6.66 -14.12 -2.81
C ALA A 481 5.87 -13.13 -1.95
N LEU A 482 4.62 -12.81 -2.30
CA LEU A 482 3.74 -11.96 -1.46
C LEU A 482 3.41 -12.61 -0.11
N THR A 483 3.57 -13.92 0.00
CA THR A 483 3.32 -14.70 1.22
C THR A 483 4.58 -15.31 1.83
N ARG A 484 5.77 -14.96 1.33
CA ARG A 484 7.04 -15.44 1.85
C ARG A 484 7.59 -14.44 2.84
N TRP A 485 7.75 -14.86 4.09
CA TRP A 485 8.05 -13.98 5.22
C TRP A 485 9.40 -13.24 5.09
N ASP A 486 10.37 -13.82 4.39
CA ASP A 486 11.71 -13.27 4.16
C ASP A 486 11.83 -12.49 2.84
N ALA A 487 10.72 -12.34 2.10
CA ALA A 487 10.75 -11.63 0.83
C ALA A 487 10.84 -10.10 1.04
N PRO A 488 11.79 -9.40 0.37
CA PRO A 488 11.89 -7.94 0.47
C PRO A 488 10.61 -7.19 0.13
N VAL A 489 9.80 -7.73 -0.79
CA VAL A 489 8.50 -7.16 -1.15
C VAL A 489 7.53 -7.15 0.03
N LEU A 490 7.50 -8.20 0.86
CA LEU A 490 6.62 -8.25 2.02
C LEU A 490 7.03 -7.18 3.04
N ALA A 491 8.32 -7.01 3.29
CA ALA A 491 8.83 -5.95 4.17
C ALA A 491 8.43 -4.55 3.66
N GLU A 492 8.54 -4.29 2.35
CA GLU A 492 8.08 -3.04 1.74
C GLU A 492 6.57 -2.86 1.93
N LEU A 493 5.76 -3.89 1.65
CA LEU A 493 4.31 -3.85 1.78
C LEU A 493 3.85 -3.59 3.22
N VAL A 494 4.49 -4.23 4.21
CA VAL A 494 4.24 -3.97 5.63
C VAL A 494 4.54 -2.50 5.96
N ALA A 495 5.70 -1.99 5.55
CA ALA A 495 6.09 -0.62 5.81
C ALA A 495 5.17 0.41 5.17
N ARG A 496 4.69 0.16 3.95
CA ARG A 496 3.71 1.02 3.28
C ARG A 496 2.37 1.03 4.00
N ALA A 497 1.83 -0.14 4.33
CA ALA A 497 0.57 -0.25 5.05
C ALA A 497 0.64 0.42 6.45
N VAL A 498 1.75 0.20 7.17
CA VAL A 498 2.03 0.90 8.43
C VAL A 498 2.11 2.42 8.22
N ALA A 499 2.75 2.90 7.16
CA ALA A 499 2.82 4.34 6.87
C ALA A 499 1.44 4.96 6.57
N VAL A 500 0.57 4.26 5.85
CA VAL A 500 -0.84 4.66 5.68
C VAL A 500 -1.51 4.80 7.04
N LYS A 501 -1.41 3.78 7.89
CA LYS A 501 -2.07 3.78 9.19
C LYS A 501 -1.49 4.85 10.13
N ALA A 502 -0.18 5.04 10.13
CA ALA A 502 0.51 6.06 10.92
C ALA A 502 0.05 7.47 10.57
N ALA A 503 -0.08 7.78 9.27
CA ALA A 503 -0.57 9.08 8.80
C ALA A 503 -2.01 9.35 9.30
N VAL A 504 -2.89 8.35 9.19
CA VAL A 504 -4.28 8.48 9.64
C VAL A 504 -4.40 8.63 11.15
N VAL A 505 -3.71 7.78 11.90
CA VAL A 505 -3.81 7.76 13.37
C VAL A 505 -3.18 9.01 13.98
N GLY A 506 -2.12 9.53 13.37
CA GLY A 506 -1.47 10.74 13.82
C GLY A 506 -2.37 11.98 13.78
N GLU A 507 -3.29 12.03 12.83
CA GLU A 507 -4.29 13.10 12.71
C GLU A 507 -5.52 12.86 13.59
N ASP A 508 -5.95 11.61 13.73
CA ASP A 508 -7.19 11.26 14.44
C ASP A 508 -7.04 9.98 15.30
N LEU A 509 -6.49 10.14 16.50
CA LEU A 509 -6.31 9.01 17.43
C LEU A 509 -7.63 8.42 17.92
N THR A 510 -8.70 9.20 18.06
CA THR A 510 -9.95 8.76 18.72
C THR A 510 -11.09 8.41 17.78
N GLU A 511 -10.84 8.32 16.47
CA GLU A 511 -11.84 8.00 15.45
C GLU A 511 -12.98 9.03 15.31
N ALA A 512 -12.67 10.30 15.55
CA ALA A 512 -13.66 11.38 15.50
C ALA A 512 -13.84 11.96 14.08
N GLY A 513 -12.98 11.60 13.12
CA GLY A 513 -12.93 12.20 11.79
C GLY A 513 -12.23 11.29 10.78
N LEU A 514 -11.01 11.64 10.39
CA LEU A 514 -10.32 11.05 9.24
C LEU A 514 -10.09 9.54 9.38
N ARG A 515 -9.94 9.03 10.61
CA ARG A 515 -9.70 7.60 10.86
C ARG A 515 -10.84 6.69 10.41
N GLU A 516 -12.01 7.26 10.09
CA GLU A 516 -13.11 6.53 9.48
C GLU A 516 -12.71 5.84 8.17
N ILE A 517 -11.81 6.41 7.36
CA ILE A 517 -11.43 5.84 6.04
C ILE A 517 -10.78 4.45 6.14
N LEU A 518 -10.17 4.11 7.28
CA LEU A 518 -9.63 2.77 7.53
C LEU A 518 -10.73 1.70 7.56
N ASN A 519 -12.00 2.09 7.71
CA ASN A 519 -13.15 1.19 7.65
C ASN A 519 -13.64 0.90 6.23
N TYR A 520 -12.89 1.30 5.18
CA TYR A 520 -13.22 0.89 3.81
C TYR A 520 -13.38 -0.63 3.73
N GLY A 521 -14.49 -1.09 3.16
CA GLY A 521 -14.90 -2.50 3.10
C GLY A 521 -15.44 -3.11 4.41
N HIS A 522 -15.17 -2.53 5.58
CA HIS A 522 -15.45 -3.17 6.87
C HIS A 522 -16.95 -3.31 7.20
N THR A 523 -17.80 -2.40 6.71
CA THR A 523 -19.25 -2.49 6.94
C THR A 523 -19.82 -3.81 6.42
N TYR A 524 -19.36 -4.27 5.25
CA TYR A 524 -19.78 -5.54 4.68
C TYR A 524 -18.95 -6.72 5.22
N ALA A 525 -17.66 -6.52 5.47
CA ALA A 525 -16.78 -7.54 6.05
C ALA A 525 -17.31 -8.07 7.40
N HIS A 526 -17.68 -7.18 8.32
CA HIS A 526 -18.24 -7.58 9.62
C HIS A 526 -19.55 -8.36 9.46
N ALA A 527 -20.35 -8.04 8.45
CA ALA A 527 -21.55 -8.79 8.14
C ALA A 527 -21.23 -10.19 7.61
N VAL A 528 -20.25 -10.34 6.71
CA VAL A 528 -19.75 -11.65 6.24
C VAL A 528 -19.23 -12.49 7.40
N GLU A 529 -18.41 -11.91 8.28
CA GLU A 529 -17.88 -12.61 9.46
C GLU A 529 -19.02 -13.11 10.35
N THR A 530 -19.98 -12.24 10.68
CA THR A 530 -21.10 -12.60 11.56
C THR A 530 -22.01 -13.66 10.94
N VAL A 531 -22.41 -13.47 9.68
CA VAL A 531 -23.36 -14.33 8.94
C VAL A 531 -22.76 -15.70 8.63
N SER A 532 -21.44 -15.80 8.54
CA SER A 532 -20.69 -17.06 8.38
C SER A 532 -20.34 -17.73 9.72
N GLY A 533 -20.72 -17.15 10.86
CA GLY A 533 -20.36 -17.68 12.18
C GLY A 533 -18.85 -17.60 12.45
N TYR A 534 -18.18 -16.57 11.93
CA TYR A 534 -16.73 -16.34 12.01
C TYR A 534 -15.88 -17.44 11.35
N ALA A 535 -16.44 -18.14 10.35
CA ALA A 535 -15.70 -19.11 9.54
C ALA A 535 -14.72 -18.44 8.55
N TRP A 536 -14.97 -17.18 8.20
CA TRP A 536 -14.09 -16.37 7.36
C TRP A 536 -13.05 -15.66 8.22
N ARG A 537 -11.80 -15.65 7.77
CA ARG A 537 -10.78 -14.79 8.37
C ARG A 537 -11.09 -13.33 8.07
N HIS A 538 -10.70 -12.46 9.01
CA HIS A 538 -11.00 -11.03 8.93
C HIS A 538 -10.56 -10.41 7.59
N GLY A 539 -9.30 -10.60 7.19
CA GLY A 539 -8.79 -10.02 5.96
C GLY A 539 -9.40 -10.59 4.66
N GLU A 540 -9.87 -11.85 4.68
CA GLU A 540 -10.64 -12.41 3.57
C GLU A 540 -12.02 -11.75 3.44
N ALA A 541 -12.68 -11.49 4.58
CA ALA A 541 -13.93 -10.75 4.63
C ALA A 541 -13.75 -9.29 4.21
N VAL A 542 -12.64 -8.65 4.61
CA VAL A 542 -12.27 -7.28 4.19
C VAL A 542 -12.06 -7.19 2.68
N ALA A 543 -11.42 -8.18 2.06
CA ALA A 543 -11.24 -8.23 0.61
C ALA A 543 -12.59 -8.21 -0.13
N VAL A 544 -13.52 -9.11 0.24
CA VAL A 544 -14.87 -9.12 -0.34
C VAL A 544 -15.63 -7.83 0.00
N GLY A 545 -15.46 -7.30 1.20
CA GLY A 545 -16.06 -6.04 1.64
C GLY A 545 -15.61 -4.84 0.81
N CYS A 546 -14.32 -4.77 0.45
CA CYS A 546 -13.79 -3.73 -0.42
C CYS A 546 -14.36 -3.85 -1.85
N VAL A 547 -14.46 -5.07 -2.38
CA VAL A 547 -15.11 -5.31 -3.68
C VAL A 547 -16.58 -4.92 -3.64
N PHE A 548 -17.30 -5.25 -2.57
CA PHE A 548 -18.69 -4.82 -2.37
C PHE A 548 -18.80 -3.29 -2.33
N ALA A 549 -17.91 -2.61 -1.59
CA ALA A 549 -17.88 -1.14 -1.53
C ALA A 549 -17.60 -0.51 -2.92
N ALA A 550 -16.71 -1.10 -3.72
CA ALA A 550 -16.45 -0.66 -5.09
C ALA A 550 -17.69 -0.84 -5.99
N GLU A 551 -18.40 -1.97 -5.88
CA GLU A 551 -19.65 -2.23 -6.61
C GLU A 551 -20.75 -1.22 -6.22
N VAL A 552 -20.85 -0.86 -4.94
CA VAL A 552 -21.75 0.21 -4.46
C VAL A 552 -21.36 1.56 -5.06
N ALA A 553 -20.08 1.94 -5.00
CA ALA A 553 -19.59 3.20 -5.54
C ALA A 553 -19.85 3.33 -7.05
N HIS A 554 -19.62 2.25 -7.80
CA HIS A 554 -19.88 2.20 -9.23
C HIS A 554 -21.36 2.42 -9.57
N ARG A 555 -22.27 1.75 -8.84
CA ARG A 555 -23.74 1.93 -9.02
C ARG A 555 -24.23 3.32 -8.67
N LEU A 556 -23.51 4.03 -7.79
CA LEU A 556 -23.77 5.43 -7.47
C LEU A 556 -23.13 6.41 -8.48
N GLY A 557 -22.44 5.91 -9.52
CA GLY A 557 -21.78 6.73 -10.53
C GLY A 557 -20.51 7.43 -10.04
N ARG A 558 -19.93 6.94 -8.94
CA ARG A 558 -18.75 7.53 -8.29
C ARG A 558 -17.44 6.91 -8.76
N LEU A 559 -17.51 5.66 -9.21
CA LEU A 559 -16.33 4.86 -9.53
C LEU A 559 -16.53 4.15 -10.86
N ASP A 560 -15.50 4.12 -11.70
CA ASP A 560 -15.56 3.44 -12.99
C ASP A 560 -15.50 1.91 -12.84
N ALA A 561 -16.12 1.19 -13.80
CA ALA A 561 -16.12 -0.27 -13.82
C ALA A 561 -14.70 -0.86 -13.86
N ASP A 562 -13.75 -0.17 -14.51
CA ASP A 562 -12.34 -0.57 -14.57
C ASP A 562 -11.69 -0.55 -13.19
N VAL A 563 -12.07 0.40 -12.32
CA VAL A 563 -11.54 0.44 -10.95
C VAL A 563 -12.18 -0.67 -10.11
N VAL A 564 -13.44 -1.04 -10.34
CA VAL A 564 -14.03 -2.23 -9.71
C VAL A 564 -13.27 -3.51 -10.12
N ALA A 565 -12.88 -3.62 -11.39
CA ALA A 565 -12.05 -4.73 -11.87
C ALA A 565 -10.68 -4.74 -11.17
N LEU A 566 -10.02 -3.57 -11.04
CA LEU A 566 -8.76 -3.43 -10.31
C LEU A 566 -8.85 -3.93 -8.86
N HIS A 567 -9.96 -3.69 -8.16
CA HIS A 567 -10.16 -4.24 -6.80
C HIS A 567 -10.08 -5.76 -6.82
N ARG A 568 -10.82 -6.40 -7.74
CA ARG A 568 -10.86 -7.85 -7.85
C ARG A 568 -9.49 -8.40 -8.25
N GLU A 569 -8.82 -7.78 -9.19
CA GLU A 569 -7.48 -8.17 -9.65
C GLU A 569 -6.45 -8.08 -8.51
N ALA A 570 -6.41 -6.98 -7.76
CA ALA A 570 -5.45 -6.78 -6.67
C ALA A 570 -5.64 -7.78 -5.52
N PHE A 571 -6.89 -8.02 -5.10
CA PHE A 571 -7.16 -9.04 -4.07
C PHE A 571 -6.90 -10.46 -4.58
N ALA A 572 -7.24 -10.77 -5.83
CA ALA A 572 -6.95 -12.08 -6.42
C ALA A 572 -5.44 -12.33 -6.57
N ALA A 573 -4.66 -11.32 -6.94
CA ALA A 573 -3.20 -11.39 -6.99
C ALA A 573 -2.58 -11.66 -5.61
N ALA A 574 -3.16 -11.09 -4.55
CA ALA A 574 -2.82 -11.43 -3.17
C ALA A 574 -3.35 -12.80 -2.69
N GLY A 575 -3.98 -13.58 -3.59
CA GLY A 575 -4.56 -14.90 -3.32
C GLY A 575 -5.84 -14.88 -2.46
N LEU A 576 -6.51 -13.73 -2.36
CA LEU A 576 -7.71 -13.52 -1.56
C LEU A 576 -8.98 -13.73 -2.37
N ARG A 577 -10.04 -14.15 -1.66
CA ARG A 577 -11.37 -14.32 -2.26
C ARG A 577 -11.98 -12.95 -2.58
N THR A 578 -12.62 -12.85 -3.74
CA THR A 578 -13.31 -11.63 -4.20
C THR A 578 -14.83 -11.79 -4.30
N SER A 579 -15.35 -12.91 -3.81
CA SER A 579 -16.77 -13.26 -3.80
C SER A 579 -17.14 -13.98 -2.51
N PHE A 580 -18.41 -13.93 -2.15
CA PHE A 580 -19.03 -14.57 -0.99
C PHE A 580 -20.24 -15.40 -1.44
N PRO A 581 -20.04 -16.54 -2.11
CA PRO A 581 -21.14 -17.36 -2.63
C PRO A 581 -22.11 -17.84 -1.54
N GLU A 582 -21.62 -18.04 -0.30
CA GLU A 582 -22.43 -18.43 0.86
C GLU A 582 -23.45 -17.37 1.28
N GLY A 583 -23.31 -16.13 0.78
CA GLY A 583 -24.26 -15.06 0.95
C GLY A 583 -25.43 -15.09 -0.02
N ALA A 584 -25.41 -15.91 -1.08
CA ALA A 584 -26.45 -15.93 -2.09
C ALA A 584 -27.83 -16.20 -1.47
N GLY A 585 -28.79 -15.30 -1.73
CA GLY A 585 -30.14 -15.36 -1.15
C GLY A 585 -30.23 -14.93 0.33
N ARG A 586 -29.15 -14.46 0.95
CA ARG A 586 -29.08 -14.06 2.36
C ARG A 586 -28.90 -12.56 2.58
N PHE A 587 -29.30 -11.74 1.59
CA PHE A 587 -29.14 -10.30 1.68
C PHE A 587 -29.79 -9.70 2.94
N GLU A 588 -30.97 -10.19 3.35
CA GLU A 588 -31.65 -9.66 4.54
C GLU A 588 -30.87 -9.93 5.84
N ASP A 589 -30.28 -11.12 6.00
CA ASP A 589 -29.41 -11.44 7.13
C ASP A 589 -28.19 -10.50 7.17
N VAL A 590 -27.56 -10.30 6.01
CA VAL A 590 -26.39 -9.42 5.85
C VAL A 590 -26.77 -7.97 6.16
N LEU A 591 -27.90 -7.50 5.65
CA LEU A 591 -28.39 -6.15 5.87
C LEU A 591 -28.74 -5.89 7.33
N GLU A 592 -29.33 -6.86 8.03
CA GLU A 592 -29.61 -6.77 9.47
C GLU A 592 -28.33 -6.55 10.27
N VAL A 593 -27.27 -7.32 9.98
CA VAL A 593 -25.98 -7.14 10.64
C VAL A 593 -25.36 -5.78 10.29
N MET A 594 -25.39 -5.37 9.02
CA MET A 594 -24.88 -4.05 8.60
C MET A 594 -25.60 -2.89 9.32
N ARG A 595 -26.90 -3.04 9.64
CA ARG A 595 -27.68 -2.06 10.41
C ARG A 595 -27.32 -2.01 11.90
N SER A 596 -26.67 -3.04 12.42
CA SER A 596 -26.20 -3.10 13.81
C SER A 596 -24.76 -2.59 14.00
N ASP A 597 -24.04 -2.29 12.91
CA ASP A 597 -22.68 -1.77 12.98
C ASP A 597 -22.64 -0.41 13.71
N LYS A 598 -21.59 -0.18 14.51
CA LYS A 598 -21.40 1.01 15.35
C LYS A 598 -21.46 2.34 14.58
N LYS A 599 -21.34 2.31 13.24
CA LYS A 599 -21.39 3.49 12.35
C LYS A 599 -22.80 3.93 11.98
N VAL A 600 -23.82 3.12 12.27
CA VAL A 600 -25.22 3.43 11.94
C VAL A 600 -25.71 4.56 12.85
N ARG A 601 -26.17 5.66 12.23
CA ARG A 601 -26.81 6.78 12.92
C ARG A 601 -28.27 6.87 12.49
N ALA A 602 -29.18 6.89 13.45
CA ALA A 602 -30.63 6.93 13.20
C ALA A 602 -31.17 5.83 12.26
N GLY A 603 -30.52 4.65 12.23
CA GLY A 603 -30.94 3.52 11.39
C GLY A 603 -30.45 3.56 9.94
N VAL A 604 -29.65 4.56 9.56
CA VAL A 604 -29.09 4.70 8.21
C VAL A 604 -27.66 4.13 8.15
N ILE A 605 -27.41 3.27 7.15
CA ILE A 605 -26.09 2.69 6.91
C ILE A 605 -25.21 3.75 6.26
N ARG A 606 -24.09 4.07 6.92
CA ARG A 606 -23.05 4.97 6.42
C ARG A 606 -21.84 4.16 6.04
N MET A 607 -21.32 4.37 4.83
CA MET A 607 -20.19 3.65 4.28
C MET A 607 -19.05 4.59 3.89
N VAL A 608 -17.84 4.07 3.97
CA VAL A 608 -16.68 4.61 3.25
C VAL A 608 -16.68 4.00 1.85
N LEU A 609 -16.65 4.84 0.83
CA LEU A 609 -16.54 4.48 -0.58
C LEU A 609 -15.31 5.18 -1.18
N LEU A 610 -15.05 4.98 -2.48
CA LEU A 610 -14.03 5.69 -3.24
C LEU A 610 -14.69 6.49 -4.37
N ASP A 611 -14.19 7.69 -4.63
CA ASP A 611 -14.42 8.42 -5.90
C ASP A 611 -13.35 8.04 -6.94
N GLU A 612 -12.11 7.82 -6.48
CA GLU A 612 -11.00 7.28 -7.26
C GLU A 612 -10.10 6.45 -6.33
N VAL A 613 -9.15 5.70 -6.88
CA VAL A 613 -8.09 5.08 -6.06
C VAL A 613 -7.36 6.17 -5.28
N ALA A 614 -7.16 5.95 -3.99
CA ALA A 614 -6.60 6.92 -3.04
C ALA A 614 -7.45 8.18 -2.78
N VAL A 615 -8.72 8.20 -3.22
CA VAL A 615 -9.66 9.29 -2.96
C VAL A 615 -10.89 8.74 -2.21
N PRO A 616 -10.77 8.51 -0.88
CA PRO A 616 -11.85 7.97 -0.08
C PRO A 616 -12.91 9.04 0.23
N ALA A 617 -14.16 8.61 0.26
CA ALA A 617 -15.30 9.43 0.62
C ALA A 617 -16.10 8.79 1.74
N ARG A 618 -16.37 9.58 2.78
CA ARG A 618 -16.97 9.14 4.05
C ARG A 618 -18.46 9.45 4.13
N GLY A 619 -19.14 8.72 5.00
CA GLY A 619 -20.51 9.05 5.38
C GLY A 619 -21.54 8.92 4.27
N VAL A 620 -21.26 8.14 3.23
CA VAL A 620 -22.16 7.94 2.09
C VAL A 620 -23.29 7.02 2.52
N GLU A 621 -24.52 7.32 2.09
CA GLU A 621 -25.73 6.60 2.47
C GLU A 621 -26.39 5.95 1.24
N PRO A 622 -25.98 4.74 0.85
CA PRO A 622 -26.56 4.05 -0.31
C PRO A 622 -27.99 3.57 -0.03
N GLY A 623 -28.86 3.66 -1.04
CA GLY A 623 -30.18 3.04 -0.98
C GLY A 623 -30.11 1.51 -0.90
N VAL A 624 -31.10 0.90 -0.25
CA VAL A 624 -31.15 -0.57 -0.04
C VAL A 624 -31.07 -1.35 -1.36
N GLU A 625 -31.68 -0.85 -2.44
CA GLU A 625 -31.61 -1.51 -3.76
C GLU A 625 -30.19 -1.49 -4.36
N VAL A 626 -29.41 -0.44 -4.10
CA VAL A 626 -28.00 -0.38 -4.51
C VAL A 626 -27.18 -1.41 -3.73
N LEU A 627 -27.40 -1.50 -2.42
CA LEU A 627 -26.76 -2.50 -1.56
C LEU A 627 -27.11 -3.93 -2.00
N ARG A 628 -28.39 -4.19 -2.35
CA ARG A 628 -28.86 -5.50 -2.83
C ARG A 628 -28.18 -5.89 -4.14
N ALA A 629 -28.16 -5.00 -5.12
CA ALA A 629 -27.51 -5.27 -6.41
C ALA A 629 -25.99 -5.45 -6.29
N ALA A 630 -25.33 -4.72 -5.38
CA ALA A 630 -23.91 -4.91 -5.08
C ALA A 630 -23.66 -6.27 -4.40
N HIS A 631 -24.53 -6.67 -3.47
CA HIS A 631 -24.48 -7.97 -2.81
C HIS A 631 -24.64 -9.12 -3.83
N GLU A 632 -25.62 -9.03 -4.73
CA GLU A 632 -25.79 -10.00 -5.83
C GLU A 632 -24.51 -10.13 -6.68
N SER A 633 -23.78 -9.03 -6.89
CA SER A 633 -22.56 -9.02 -7.70
C SER A 633 -21.33 -9.64 -7.02
N VAL A 634 -21.33 -9.69 -5.68
CA VAL A 634 -20.28 -10.38 -4.91
C VAL A 634 -20.71 -11.79 -4.49
N THR A 635 -21.98 -12.16 -4.64
CA THR A 635 -22.50 -13.51 -4.32
C THR A 635 -22.75 -14.37 -5.55
N ALA A 636 -22.79 -13.79 -6.75
CA ALA A 636 -22.91 -14.55 -8.00
C ALA A 636 -21.68 -15.45 -8.23
N GLU A 637 -21.92 -16.74 -8.45
CA GLU A 637 -20.90 -17.66 -8.95
C GLU A 637 -20.49 -17.23 -10.36
N LYS A 638 -19.32 -16.61 -10.51
CA LYS A 638 -18.63 -16.65 -11.81
C LYS A 638 -18.06 -18.06 -11.93
N GLY A 639 -18.67 -18.87 -12.79
CA GLY A 639 -18.21 -20.23 -13.07
C GLY A 639 -16.71 -20.27 -13.35
N ALA A 640 -16.06 -21.30 -12.82
CA ALA A 640 -14.68 -21.64 -13.16
C ALA A 640 -14.53 -21.60 -14.69
N ALA A 641 -13.66 -20.73 -15.19
CA ALA A 641 -13.31 -20.71 -16.60
C ALA A 641 -12.67 -22.06 -16.94
N ALA A 642 -13.33 -22.80 -17.83
CA ALA A 642 -12.83 -23.99 -18.49
C ALA A 642 -12.00 -23.62 -19.72
#